data_AF-A0A7X4GW08-F1
#
_entry.id   AF-A0A7X4GW08-F1
#
_cell.length_a   1.000
_cell.length_b   1.000
_cell.length_c   1.000
_cell.angle_alpha   90.00
_cell.angle_beta   90.00
_cell.angle_gamma   90.00
#
_symmetry.space_group_name_H-M   'P 1'
#
loop_
_entity.id
_entity.type
_entity.pdbx_description
1 polymer ?
#
loop_
_entity_poly.entity_id
_entity_poly.type
_entity_poly.pdbx_seq_one_letter_code
_entity_poly.pdbx_strand_id
1 'polypeptide(L)'
;MNPPTNLFAAVPKRSARAPVAPFLPMSREEMDALGWDECDVILVTGDAYIDHPSFGMALVGRLLEANGYRVGIIAQPDWQSADAFRALGKPRLYYGVTAGNMDSMVNRYTADRKPRSDDAYTPNGEPNKRPDRAVSVYAQRCREAFPGTPVVIGSIEASLRRIAHYDYWSDKVRRSVLFESKADMLIFGNAERALVDLTRRMADGENIKTIRDLRGTAFLVPSGWMPSEEWGVHNSTRVDTPGKIDKHVDPYLMVNPSSPTCATDTAAGKPADEVNPAMVEPTKMAAPPPPPAEVVKPIRIMSREERRAMELEKHHKTVVRLPSYETVANDPVMYAHASRVFHLESNPGNARALVQGHGDRDVWMNPPPLPLAMDEMDNVYDMNYARGPHPSYGNANIPAWEMIRFSVNIMRGCFGGCTFCSITEHEGRIIQSRSEPSILREIEHIRDKTKGFTGIISDLGGPTANMYRLSCKDKEIETTCRRLSCVYPSICVNLGTNHNPLIKLYRRAREIPGVKKILIQSGLRYDLAVRSPEYVKELVTHHVGGLLKIAPEHTESNVLSKMMKPGIGAYDEFKALFEKYSLEAGKKQYLIPYFIAAHPGATDEDMLNLALWLKKNNFRLDQVQTFMPTPMAMASAMYHSRRNPLHKVTEDSEEVFTPRSLKQRQAHKAFLRYYDPKNWPILRDALRNMGRGDLIGTGERHLIPPYTPGEENFKASQGKRAMPMLAPGADKRGGRGAPVVGGRGKPNALTGSLTARQTVETKAKPSILDTIKVKKAAPAPAKGGNPGRAAASGAPRGRK
;
A
#
# COMPACT_ATOMS: atom_id res chain seq x y z
N MET A 1 -8.87 -7.99 26.17
CA MET A 1 -7.94 -6.85 25.98
C MET A 1 -8.69 -5.60 26.41
N ASN A 2 -8.12 -4.79 27.30
CA ASN A 2 -8.71 -3.49 27.63
C ASN A 2 -8.77 -2.62 26.35
N PRO A 3 -9.79 -1.76 26.21
CA PRO A 3 -9.82 -0.81 25.10
C PRO A 3 -8.55 0.05 25.13
N PRO A 4 -7.95 0.36 23.97
CA PRO A 4 -6.75 1.18 23.93
C PRO A 4 -7.05 2.57 24.52
N THR A 5 -6.11 3.10 25.29
CA THR A 5 -6.17 4.48 25.77
C THR A 5 -6.24 5.43 24.58
N ASN A 6 -7.19 6.38 24.62
CA ASN A 6 -7.33 7.39 23.58
C ASN A 6 -6.03 8.21 23.47
N LEU A 7 -5.58 8.47 22.23
CA LEU A 7 -4.33 9.19 21.93
C LEU A 7 -4.20 10.55 22.62
N PHE A 8 -5.33 11.20 22.91
CA PHE A 8 -5.39 12.56 23.42
C PHE A 8 -5.99 12.63 24.84
N ALA A 9 -6.21 11.49 25.50
CA ALA A 9 -6.77 11.46 26.86
C ALA A 9 -5.76 11.89 27.94
N ALA A 10 -4.46 11.74 27.68
CA ALA A 10 -3.44 12.17 28.63
C ALA A 10 -3.23 13.68 28.54
N VAL A 11 -3.36 14.38 29.67
CA VAL A 11 -2.95 15.79 29.77
C VAL A 11 -1.43 15.86 29.66
N PRO A 12 -0.85 16.66 28.74
CA PRO A 12 0.59 16.78 28.61
C PRO A 12 1.26 17.17 29.95
N LYS A 13 2.28 16.41 30.38
CA LYS A 13 3.04 16.66 31.62
C LYS A 13 3.94 17.92 31.54
N ARG A 14 4.08 18.54 30.36
CA ARG A 14 4.80 19.80 30.12
C ARG A 14 3.86 20.85 29.51
N SER A 15 4.13 22.10 29.88
CA SER A 15 3.17 23.19 30.14
C SER A 15 2.15 23.52 29.05
N ALA A 16 0.95 23.88 29.51
CA ALA A 16 -0.15 24.49 28.76
C ALA A 16 0.16 25.89 28.17
N ARG A 17 1.42 26.20 27.80
CA ARG A 17 1.86 27.55 27.37
C ARG A 17 2.96 27.61 26.32
N ALA A 18 3.54 26.50 25.84
CA ALA A 18 4.42 26.60 24.67
C ALA A 18 3.56 27.00 23.44
N PRO A 19 3.86 28.11 22.76
CA PRO A 19 3.13 28.47 21.56
C PRO A 19 3.32 27.38 20.50
N VAL A 20 2.22 26.97 19.86
CA VAL A 20 2.27 25.99 18.75
C VAL A 20 3.19 26.56 17.68
N ALA A 21 4.19 25.79 17.27
CA ALA A 21 5.16 26.28 16.31
C ALA A 21 4.47 26.46 14.93
N PRO A 22 4.62 27.60 14.25
CA PRO A 22 4.07 27.78 12.91
C PRO A 22 4.55 26.67 11.97
N PHE A 23 5.82 26.30 12.09
CA PHE A 23 6.43 25.09 11.57
C PHE A 23 7.29 24.49 12.68
N LEU A 24 7.35 23.15 12.78
CA LEU A 24 8.38 22.49 13.59
C LEU A 24 9.78 22.97 13.18
N PRO A 25 10.66 23.36 14.13
CA PRO A 25 11.95 23.98 13.81
C PRO A 25 12.89 23.05 13.06
N MET A 26 13.55 23.60 12.04
CA MET A 26 14.62 23.00 11.25
C MET A 26 16.00 23.56 11.58
N SER A 27 16.11 24.65 12.34
CA SER A 27 17.38 25.24 12.77
C SER A 27 17.42 25.66 14.24
N ARG A 28 18.62 25.99 14.76
CA ARG A 28 18.77 26.51 16.12
C ARG A 28 18.12 27.87 16.30
N GLU A 29 18.22 28.73 15.30
CA GLU A 29 17.63 30.07 15.33
C GLU A 29 16.10 29.99 15.48
N GLU A 30 15.47 29.00 14.82
CA GLU A 30 14.03 28.75 14.97
C GLU A 30 13.68 28.19 16.34
N MET A 31 14.54 27.37 16.93
CA MET A 31 14.39 26.93 18.33
C MET A 31 14.51 28.08 19.31
N ASP A 32 15.48 28.97 19.12
CA ASP A 32 15.69 30.15 19.96
C ASP A 32 14.47 31.09 19.89
N ALA A 33 13.89 31.26 18.69
CA ALA A 33 12.65 32.03 18.50
C ALA A 33 11.44 31.42 19.22
N LEU A 34 11.42 30.09 19.42
CA LEU A 34 10.42 29.37 20.21
C LEU A 34 10.77 29.31 21.71
N GLY A 35 11.95 29.81 22.11
CA GLY A 35 12.48 29.72 23.47
C GLY A 35 12.86 28.29 23.89
N TRP A 36 13.29 27.45 22.94
CA TRP A 36 13.64 26.05 23.19
C TRP A 36 15.16 25.88 23.29
N ASP A 37 15.63 25.37 24.43
CA ASP A 37 17.02 24.98 24.66
C ASP A 37 17.40 23.64 24.00
N GLU A 38 16.45 22.72 23.94
CA GLU A 38 16.62 21.40 23.33
C GLU A 38 15.30 20.85 22.76
N CYS A 39 15.41 19.91 21.80
CA CYS A 39 14.26 19.12 21.35
C CYS A 39 14.10 17.88 22.22
N ASP A 40 12.86 17.49 22.50
CA ASP A 40 12.58 16.18 23.11
C ASP A 40 12.80 15.06 22.09
N VAL A 41 12.32 15.26 20.86
CA VAL A 41 12.47 14.32 19.74
C VAL A 41 12.96 15.09 18.52
N ILE A 42 13.93 14.53 17.80
CA ILE A 42 14.34 15.05 16.49
C ILE A 42 13.98 14.03 15.41
N LEU A 43 13.18 14.45 14.44
CA LEU A 43 12.80 13.63 13.29
C LEU A 43 13.77 13.90 12.13
N VAL A 44 14.30 12.83 11.54
CA VAL A 44 15.17 12.90 10.36
C VAL A 44 14.46 12.26 9.18
N THR A 45 14.37 13.00 8.07
CA THR A 45 13.59 12.59 6.89
C THR A 45 14.35 12.75 5.58
N GLY A 46 14.13 11.82 4.64
CA GLY A 46 14.68 11.89 3.27
C GLY A 46 13.87 12.74 2.29
N ASP A 47 12.73 13.29 2.71
CA ASP A 47 11.94 14.25 1.93
C ASP A 47 12.17 15.69 2.42
N ALA A 48 11.86 16.67 1.58
CA ALA A 48 11.66 18.05 2.01
C ALA A 48 10.57 18.14 3.09
N TYR A 49 10.73 19.08 4.02
CA TYR A 49 9.74 19.33 5.05
C TYR A 49 8.54 20.12 4.50
N ILE A 50 7.44 19.39 4.30
CA ILE A 50 6.13 19.95 3.98
C ILE A 50 5.21 19.65 5.15
N ASP A 51 4.76 20.69 5.83
CA ASP A 51 3.90 20.55 7.00
C ASP A 51 2.44 20.35 6.59
N HIS A 52 2.12 19.11 6.25
CA HIS A 52 0.83 18.70 5.69
C HIS A 52 0.45 17.29 6.15
N PRO A 53 -0.83 16.98 6.43
CA PRO A 53 -1.23 15.68 6.97
C PRO A 53 -0.95 14.48 6.05
N SER A 54 -0.80 14.70 4.75
CA SER A 54 -0.36 13.65 3.78
C SER A 54 1.13 13.32 3.84
N PHE A 55 1.92 14.03 4.66
CA PHE A 55 3.34 13.81 4.85
C PHE A 55 3.58 13.16 6.21
N GLY A 56 4.00 11.89 6.22
CA GLY A 56 4.04 11.07 7.43
C GLY A 56 4.90 11.66 8.55
N MET A 57 6.05 12.25 8.22
CA MET A 57 6.94 12.91 9.19
C MET A 57 6.32 14.17 9.81
N ALA A 58 5.56 14.96 9.04
CA ALA A 58 4.86 16.13 9.55
C ALA A 58 3.73 15.71 10.48
N LEU A 59 2.95 14.70 10.07
CA LEU A 59 1.86 14.15 10.87
C LEU A 59 2.33 13.62 12.23
N VAL A 60 3.39 12.81 12.25
CA VAL A 60 3.93 12.29 13.53
C VAL A 60 4.58 13.38 14.36
N GLY A 61 5.20 14.39 13.74
CA GLY A 61 5.76 15.54 14.43
C GLY A 61 4.68 16.39 15.12
N ARG A 62 3.60 16.72 14.40
CA ARG A 62 2.43 17.42 14.94
C ARG A 62 1.72 16.60 16.01
N LEU A 63 1.65 15.27 15.87
CA LEU A 63 1.09 14.40 16.90
C LEU A 63 1.86 14.49 18.22
N LEU A 64 3.19 14.45 18.14
CA LEU A 64 4.05 14.56 19.30
C LEU A 64 4.00 15.97 19.92
N GLU A 65 3.96 17.02 19.09
CA GLU A 65 3.76 18.40 19.55
C GLU A 65 2.42 18.57 20.28
N ALA A 66 1.33 18.02 19.73
CA ALA A 66 0.01 18.02 20.37
C ALA A 66 -0.02 17.25 21.71
N ASN A 67 0.92 16.33 21.92
CA ASN A 67 1.14 15.63 23.19
C ASN A 67 2.14 16.35 24.13
N GLY A 68 2.55 17.58 23.78
CA GLY A 68 3.39 18.47 24.59
C GLY A 68 4.89 18.23 24.48
N TYR A 69 5.36 17.57 23.42
CA TYR A 69 6.78 17.38 23.17
C TYR A 69 7.34 18.43 22.22
N ARG A 70 8.57 18.90 22.47
CA ARG A 70 9.32 19.76 21.57
C ARG A 70 9.92 18.91 20.46
N VAL A 71 9.46 19.12 19.22
CA VAL A 71 9.87 18.29 18.08
C VAL A 71 10.59 19.14 17.05
N GLY A 72 11.81 18.73 16.69
CA GLY A 72 12.56 19.32 15.58
C GLY A 72 12.62 18.41 14.37
N ILE A 73 12.86 18.98 13.17
CA ILE A 73 12.97 18.22 11.92
C ILE A 73 14.30 18.52 11.22
N ILE A 74 15.03 17.47 10.85
CA ILE A 74 16.17 17.55 9.95
C ILE A 74 15.75 16.92 8.61
N ALA A 75 15.54 17.75 7.60
CA ALA A 75 15.09 17.33 6.28
C ALA A 75 16.23 17.27 5.27
N GLN A 76 16.36 16.13 4.59
CA GLN A 76 17.40 15.84 3.59
C GLN A 76 18.82 16.22 4.03
N PRO A 77 19.27 15.78 5.24
CA PRO A 77 20.62 16.09 5.68
C PRO A 77 21.66 15.47 4.74
N ASP A 78 22.79 16.16 4.58
CA ASP A 78 23.95 15.55 3.93
C ASP A 78 24.45 14.37 4.77
N TRP A 79 24.34 13.18 4.21
CA TRP A 79 24.69 11.92 4.88
C TRP A 79 26.18 11.57 4.77
N GLN A 80 26.98 12.40 4.09
CA GLN A 80 28.42 12.20 4.01
C GLN A 80 29.12 12.55 5.33
N SER A 81 28.52 13.40 6.17
CA SER A 81 29.01 13.74 7.51
C SER A 81 27.92 13.57 8.57
N ALA A 82 28.32 13.30 9.82
CA ALA A 82 27.43 13.36 10.97
C ALA A 82 27.07 14.80 11.40
N ASP A 83 27.79 15.82 10.92
CA ASP A 83 27.58 17.22 11.32
C ASP A 83 26.19 17.74 10.98
N ALA A 84 25.65 17.35 9.81
CA ALA A 84 24.28 17.72 9.42
C ALA A 84 23.22 17.20 10.41
N PHE A 85 23.51 16.11 11.13
CA PHE A 85 22.62 15.50 12.12
C PHE A 85 22.78 16.15 13.51
N ARG A 86 23.78 17.03 13.69
CA ARG A 86 24.00 17.85 14.89
C ARG A 86 23.32 19.22 14.81
N ALA A 87 22.67 19.55 13.70
CA ALA A 87 22.08 20.87 13.45
C ALA A 87 21.13 21.35 14.56
N LEU A 88 20.36 20.43 15.16
CA LEU A 88 19.43 20.72 16.27
C LEU A 88 19.96 20.21 17.63
N GLY A 89 21.26 19.93 17.72
CA GLY A 89 21.91 19.30 18.86
C GLY A 89 21.33 17.95 19.26
N LYS A 90 21.59 17.56 20.51
CA LYS A 90 21.20 16.26 21.05
C LYS A 90 19.71 16.27 21.45
N PRO A 91 18.89 15.31 21.01
CA PRO A 91 17.52 15.17 21.50
C PRO A 91 17.52 14.61 22.92
N ARG A 92 16.58 15.06 23.75
CA ARG A 92 16.42 14.56 25.13
C ARG A 92 15.99 13.10 25.18
N LEU A 93 15.10 12.67 24.28
CA LEU A 93 14.53 11.33 24.27
C LEU A 93 15.15 10.43 23.20
N TYR A 94 14.96 10.76 21.92
CA TYR A 94 15.44 9.94 20.81
C TYR A 94 15.47 10.66 19.46
N TYR A 95 16.22 10.10 18.51
CA TYR A 95 16.09 10.39 17.08
C TYR A 95 15.03 9.51 16.43
N GLY A 96 14.07 10.08 15.72
CA GLY A 96 13.09 9.38 14.89
C GLY A 96 13.49 9.43 13.41
N VAL A 97 13.76 8.30 12.77
CA VAL A 97 14.36 8.28 11.42
C VAL A 97 13.43 7.64 10.39
N THR A 98 13.29 8.30 9.23
CA THR A 98 12.48 7.85 8.09
C THR A 98 13.16 8.16 6.74
N ALA A 99 12.92 7.33 5.72
CA ALA A 99 13.31 7.63 4.35
C ALA A 99 12.42 8.70 3.67
N GLY A 100 11.31 9.08 4.30
CA GLY A 100 10.27 9.94 3.75
C GLY A 100 8.95 9.17 3.51
N ASN A 101 8.12 9.69 2.61
CA ASN A 101 6.84 9.12 2.18
C ASN A 101 6.99 8.01 1.13
N MET A 102 8.19 7.81 0.59
CA MET A 102 8.48 6.74 -0.37
C MET A 102 9.78 6.02 0.02
N ASP A 103 9.86 4.74 -0.32
CA ASP A 103 11.09 3.96 -0.18
C ASP A 103 12.23 4.58 -1.01
N SER A 104 13.42 4.71 -0.42
CA SER A 104 14.53 5.45 -1.04
C SER A 104 15.01 4.81 -2.36
N MET A 105 14.90 3.48 -2.47
CA MET A 105 15.30 2.75 -3.67
C MET A 105 14.25 2.86 -4.77
N VAL A 106 12.96 2.81 -4.41
CA VAL A 106 11.84 3.04 -5.35
C VAL A 106 11.85 4.48 -5.88
N ASN A 107 12.20 5.42 -5.01
CA ASN A 107 12.31 6.83 -5.35
C ASN A 107 13.50 7.12 -6.28
N ARG A 108 14.64 6.44 -6.11
CA ARG A 108 15.83 6.70 -6.91
C ARG A 108 15.89 5.89 -8.22
N TYR A 109 15.31 4.69 -8.26
CA TYR A 109 15.44 3.77 -9.39
C TYR A 109 14.10 3.43 -10.04
N THR A 110 14.16 3.07 -11.32
CA THR A 110 13.05 2.48 -12.08
C THR A 110 13.00 0.96 -11.88
N ALA A 111 11.91 0.31 -12.31
CA ALA A 111 11.76 -1.15 -12.26
C ALA A 111 12.82 -1.90 -13.09
N ASP A 112 13.47 -1.21 -14.03
CA ASP A 112 14.57 -1.72 -14.86
C ASP A 112 15.95 -1.35 -14.27
N ARG A 113 16.00 -0.96 -12.98
CA ARG A 113 17.19 -0.55 -12.22
C ARG A 113 17.95 0.67 -12.77
N LYS A 114 17.30 1.48 -13.62
CA LYS A 114 17.87 2.76 -14.09
C LYS A 114 17.63 3.87 -13.07
N PRO A 115 18.62 4.74 -12.80
CA PRO A 115 18.41 5.89 -11.93
C PRO A 115 17.41 6.86 -12.57
N ARG A 116 16.62 7.52 -11.74
CA ARG A 116 15.71 8.60 -12.14
C ARG A 116 16.46 9.93 -12.16
N SER A 117 16.02 10.82 -13.05
CA SER A 117 16.58 12.17 -13.19
C SER A 117 15.94 13.19 -12.23
N ASP A 118 14.89 12.79 -11.51
CA ASP A 118 14.06 13.65 -10.68
C ASP A 118 13.63 12.96 -9.38
N ASP A 119 13.40 13.76 -8.33
CA ASP A 119 12.83 13.34 -7.04
C ASP A 119 11.66 14.25 -6.67
N ALA A 120 10.44 13.70 -6.68
CA ALA A 120 9.22 14.49 -6.48
C ALA A 120 9.11 15.15 -5.10
N TYR A 121 9.84 14.66 -4.10
CA TYR A 121 9.79 15.14 -2.72
C TYR A 121 10.96 16.06 -2.37
N THR A 122 11.73 16.49 -3.37
CA THR A 122 12.91 17.34 -3.20
C THR A 122 12.66 18.73 -3.79
N PRO A 123 13.23 19.81 -3.21
CA PRO A 123 13.17 21.15 -3.81
C PRO A 123 13.69 21.13 -5.26
N ASN A 124 12.94 21.78 -6.15
CA ASN A 124 13.18 21.83 -7.60
C ASN A 124 13.20 20.47 -8.31
N GLY A 125 12.76 19.40 -7.65
CA GLY A 125 12.82 18.05 -8.20
C GLY A 125 14.24 17.48 -8.30
N GLU A 126 15.21 18.04 -7.57
CA GLU A 126 16.63 17.67 -7.70
C GLU A 126 16.85 16.19 -7.35
N PRO A 127 17.56 15.42 -8.21
CA PRO A 127 17.88 14.04 -7.90
C PRO A 127 18.99 13.95 -6.85
N ASN A 128 19.13 12.75 -6.25
CA ASN A 128 20.26 12.41 -5.35
C ASN A 128 20.38 13.28 -4.09
N LYS A 129 19.27 13.69 -3.47
CA LYS A 129 19.26 14.35 -2.14
C LYS A 129 18.98 13.41 -0.96
N ARG A 130 18.89 12.10 -1.22
CA ARG A 130 18.80 11.06 -0.19
C ARG A 130 19.70 9.86 -0.57
N PRO A 131 20.28 9.15 0.40
CA PRO A 131 21.06 7.96 0.12
C PRO A 131 20.17 6.76 -0.22
N ASP A 132 20.77 5.75 -0.84
CA ASP A 132 20.17 4.43 -0.97
C ASP A 132 20.02 3.80 0.42
N ARG A 133 18.83 3.23 0.70
CA ARG A 133 18.47 2.67 2.02
C ARG A 133 18.62 3.72 3.12
N ALA A 134 18.01 4.87 2.88
CA ALA A 134 18.14 6.07 3.69
C ALA A 134 17.91 5.83 5.20
N VAL A 135 16.95 4.98 5.59
CA VAL A 135 16.71 4.67 7.01
C VAL A 135 17.97 4.15 7.70
N SER A 136 18.69 3.22 7.07
CA SER A 136 19.90 2.62 7.66
C SER A 136 21.03 3.64 7.77
N VAL A 137 21.25 4.42 6.70
CA VAL A 137 22.32 5.43 6.65
C VAL A 137 22.06 6.54 7.67
N TYR A 138 20.85 7.09 7.70
CA TYR A 138 20.49 8.16 8.63
C TYR A 138 20.54 7.69 10.09
N ALA A 139 20.08 6.46 10.39
CA ALA A 139 20.17 5.91 11.74
C ALA A 139 21.63 5.80 12.23
N GLN A 140 22.55 5.36 11.36
CA GLN A 140 23.98 5.29 11.68
C GLN A 140 24.56 6.69 11.93
N ARG A 141 24.21 7.68 11.10
CA ARG A 141 24.64 9.07 11.29
C ARG A 141 24.10 9.71 12.56
N CYS A 142 22.85 9.43 12.94
CA CYS A 142 22.32 9.86 14.25
C CYS A 142 23.15 9.30 15.42
N ARG A 143 23.57 8.02 15.33
CA ARG A 143 24.42 7.41 16.36
C ARG A 143 25.83 8.01 16.41
N GLU A 144 26.39 8.34 15.27
CA GLU A 144 27.69 9.02 15.16
C GLU A 144 27.61 10.49 15.67
N ALA A 145 26.50 11.18 15.40
CA ALA A 145 26.28 12.55 15.83
C ALA A 145 26.28 12.67 17.36
N PHE A 146 25.52 11.79 18.05
CA PHE A 146 25.47 11.72 19.51
C PHE A 146 25.40 10.27 20.01
N PRO A 147 26.55 9.66 20.34
CA PRO A 147 26.61 8.30 20.88
C PRO A 147 25.76 8.11 22.14
N GLY A 148 25.14 6.93 22.28
CA GLY A 148 24.26 6.59 23.40
C GLY A 148 22.83 7.13 23.29
N THR A 149 22.54 8.00 22.31
CA THR A 149 21.17 8.49 22.07
C THR A 149 20.33 7.38 21.43
N PRO A 150 19.11 7.11 21.94
CA PRO A 150 18.22 6.14 21.32
C PRO A 150 17.83 6.52 19.90
N VAL A 151 17.69 5.52 19.03
CA VAL A 151 17.27 5.69 17.63
C VAL A 151 16.05 4.83 17.36
N VAL A 152 14.96 5.47 16.94
CA VAL A 152 13.70 4.84 16.54
C VAL A 152 13.52 5.00 15.04
N ILE A 153 13.26 3.92 14.32
CA ILE A 153 13.04 3.94 12.86
C ILE A 153 11.59 3.62 12.52
N GLY A 154 11.07 4.18 11.42
CA GLY A 154 9.69 3.94 10.99
C GLY A 154 9.44 4.27 9.52
N SER A 155 8.17 4.51 9.18
CA SER A 155 7.67 4.72 7.81
C SER A 155 7.74 3.47 6.92
N ILE A 156 7.42 3.64 5.63
CA ILE A 156 7.32 2.59 4.61
C ILE A 156 8.60 1.77 4.50
N GLU A 157 9.76 2.43 4.38
CA GLU A 157 11.03 1.73 4.16
C GLU A 157 11.42 0.81 5.33
N ALA A 158 11.27 1.29 6.58
CA ALA A 158 11.56 0.47 7.75
C ALA A 158 10.50 -0.64 7.91
N SER A 159 9.22 -0.27 7.80
CA SER A 159 8.10 -1.21 7.93
C SER A 159 8.29 -2.41 7.02
N LEU A 160 8.51 -2.18 5.73
CA LEU A 160 8.59 -3.24 4.72
C LEU A 160 9.91 -4.03 4.75
N ARG A 161 10.83 -3.74 5.68
CA ARG A 161 12.12 -4.45 5.85
C ARG A 161 12.31 -4.99 7.27
N ARG A 162 11.20 -5.17 8.02
CA ARG A 162 11.22 -5.59 9.44
C ARG A 162 11.66 -7.04 9.68
N ILE A 163 11.53 -7.92 8.70
CA ILE A 163 12.07 -9.30 8.72
C ILE A 163 13.05 -9.52 7.55
N ALA A 164 13.59 -10.74 7.44
CA ALA A 164 14.30 -11.17 6.24
C ALA A 164 13.45 -10.91 5.00
N HIS A 165 14.02 -10.23 4.01
CA HIS A 165 13.29 -9.79 2.82
C HIS A 165 14.18 -9.83 1.59
N TYR A 166 13.57 -10.14 0.44
CA TYR A 166 14.22 -10.05 -0.86
C TYR A 166 14.39 -8.58 -1.24
N ASP A 167 15.64 -8.20 -1.52
CA ASP A 167 16.02 -6.89 -2.02
C ASP A 167 16.31 -6.96 -3.52
N TYR A 168 15.42 -6.38 -4.32
CA TYR A 168 15.48 -6.45 -5.78
C TYR A 168 16.74 -5.82 -6.37
N TRP A 169 17.32 -4.82 -5.71
CA TRP A 169 18.46 -4.06 -6.22
C TRP A 169 19.78 -4.82 -6.08
N SER A 170 19.98 -5.53 -4.95
CA SER A 170 21.14 -6.39 -4.71
C SER A 170 20.90 -7.85 -5.12
N ASP A 171 19.68 -8.21 -5.53
CA ASP A 171 19.24 -9.56 -5.90
C ASP A 171 19.56 -10.62 -4.82
N LYS A 172 19.33 -10.25 -3.56
CA LYS A 172 19.65 -11.07 -2.38
C LYS A 172 18.55 -10.98 -1.34
N VAL A 173 18.44 -12.02 -0.51
CA VAL A 173 17.69 -11.92 0.75
C VAL A 173 18.58 -11.20 1.77
N ARG A 174 18.10 -10.06 2.27
CA ARG A 174 18.76 -9.28 3.32
C ARG A 174 18.15 -9.60 4.68
N ARG A 175 18.94 -9.35 5.74
CA ARG A 175 18.48 -9.40 7.13
C ARG A 175 17.44 -8.30 7.39
N SER A 176 16.82 -8.33 8.57
CA SER A 176 15.98 -7.23 9.03
C SER A 176 16.77 -5.93 9.04
N VAL A 177 16.12 -4.81 8.67
CA VAL A 177 16.73 -3.47 8.69
C VAL A 177 17.32 -3.11 10.06
N LEU A 178 16.80 -3.68 11.15
CA LEU A 178 17.33 -3.51 12.51
C LEU A 178 18.81 -3.92 12.66
N PHE A 179 19.29 -4.89 11.87
CA PHE A 179 20.70 -5.29 11.89
C PHE A 179 21.62 -4.28 11.22
N GLU A 180 21.13 -3.60 10.17
CA GLU A 180 21.89 -2.63 9.39
C GLU A 180 21.84 -1.24 10.03
N SER A 181 20.65 -0.78 10.40
CA SER A 181 20.43 0.53 11.03
C SER A 181 20.96 0.60 12.46
N LYS A 182 21.09 -0.56 13.11
CA LYS A 182 21.35 -0.68 14.55
C LYS A 182 20.33 0.09 15.40
N ALA A 183 19.11 0.37 14.92
CA ALA A 183 18.11 1.09 15.68
C ALA A 183 17.68 0.31 16.95
N ASP A 184 17.29 1.04 17.99
CA ASP A 184 16.83 0.45 19.25
C ASP A 184 15.42 -0.13 19.12
N MET A 185 14.57 0.52 18.31
CA MET A 185 13.20 0.09 18.04
C MET A 185 12.76 0.48 16.64
N LEU A 186 12.00 -0.40 15.98
CA LEU A 186 11.30 -0.15 14.74
C LEU A 186 9.81 -0.04 15.02
N ILE A 187 9.17 1.03 14.55
CA ILE A 187 7.72 1.22 14.61
C ILE A 187 7.13 1.04 13.21
N PHE A 188 6.15 0.14 13.06
CA PHE A 188 5.51 -0.19 11.79
C PHE A 188 3.99 -0.13 11.88
N GLY A 189 3.34 0.08 10.73
CA GLY A 189 1.89 0.24 10.69
C GLY A 189 1.45 1.70 10.82
N ASN A 190 0.14 1.91 10.91
CA ASN A 190 -0.44 3.12 11.50
C ASN A 190 -0.28 3.02 13.04
N ALA A 191 0.89 3.41 13.54
CA ALA A 191 1.32 3.14 14.90
C ALA A 191 1.46 4.41 15.76
N GLU A 192 0.61 5.41 15.53
CA GLU A 192 0.48 6.64 16.32
C GLU A 192 0.43 6.33 17.83
N ARG A 193 -0.32 5.28 18.22
CA ARG A 193 -0.41 4.84 19.61
C ARG A 193 0.92 4.39 20.18
N ALA A 194 1.64 3.56 19.42
CA ALA A 194 2.94 3.05 19.86
C ALA A 194 3.95 4.18 19.98
N LEU A 195 3.90 5.15 19.05
CA LEU A 195 4.75 6.32 19.07
C LEU A 195 4.49 7.19 20.32
N VAL A 196 3.23 7.57 20.57
CA VAL A 196 2.88 8.39 21.75
C VAL A 196 3.20 7.67 23.05
N ASP A 197 2.89 6.37 23.14
CA ASP A 197 3.14 5.58 24.35
C ASP A 197 4.64 5.39 24.62
N LEU A 198 5.43 5.10 23.58
CA LEU A 198 6.89 5.05 23.67
C LEU A 198 7.45 6.37 24.20
N THR A 199 7.08 7.50 23.58
CA THR A 199 7.59 8.81 23.98
C THR A 199 7.22 9.14 25.42
N ARG A 200 5.99 8.83 25.83
CA ARG A 200 5.52 9.03 27.20
C ARG A 200 6.31 8.21 28.20
N ARG A 201 6.48 6.91 27.97
CA ARG A 201 7.23 6.02 28.87
C ARG A 201 8.70 6.44 28.98
N MET A 202 9.32 6.82 27.86
CA MET A 202 10.68 7.35 27.88
C MET A 202 10.78 8.70 28.60
N ALA A 203 9.78 9.58 28.44
CA ALA A 203 9.72 10.84 29.17
C ALA A 203 9.53 10.63 30.68
N ASP A 204 8.85 9.56 31.07
CA ASP A 204 8.70 9.11 32.46
C ASP A 204 9.94 8.38 33.01
N GLY A 205 11.03 8.30 32.23
CA GLY A 205 12.33 7.75 32.64
C GLY A 205 12.51 6.27 32.33
N GLU A 206 11.56 5.63 31.66
CA GLU A 206 11.70 4.22 31.28
C GLU A 206 12.73 4.05 30.15
N ASN A 207 13.59 3.05 30.30
CA ASN A 207 14.59 2.74 29.29
C ASN A 207 13.94 2.10 28.05
N ILE A 208 14.25 2.60 26.85
CA ILE A 208 13.73 2.03 25.59
C ILE A 208 13.95 0.51 25.46
N LYS A 209 15.02 -0.03 26.06
CA LYS A 209 15.34 -1.47 26.03
C LYS A 209 14.42 -2.32 26.92
N THR A 210 13.65 -1.75 27.84
CA THR A 210 12.68 -2.49 28.66
C THR A 210 11.27 -2.42 28.10
N ILE A 211 11.00 -1.48 27.20
CA ILE A 211 9.71 -1.30 26.52
C ILE A 211 9.57 -2.37 25.42
N ARG A 212 8.83 -3.45 25.70
CA ARG A 212 8.76 -4.65 24.83
C ARG A 212 7.34 -5.07 24.46
N ASP A 213 6.33 -4.40 24.97
CA ASP A 213 4.91 -4.77 24.90
C ASP A 213 4.08 -3.89 23.96
N LEU A 214 4.71 -2.92 23.28
CA LEU A 214 4.02 -2.00 22.37
C LEU A 214 3.64 -2.70 21.05
N ARG A 215 2.36 -2.72 20.71
CA ARG A 215 1.88 -3.21 19.41
C ARG A 215 2.42 -2.35 18.26
N GLY A 216 2.71 -2.96 17.11
CA GLY A 216 3.31 -2.26 15.97
C GLY A 216 4.79 -1.94 16.15
N THR A 217 5.49 -2.68 17.02
CA THR A 217 6.94 -2.50 17.22
C THR A 217 7.73 -3.77 16.93
N ALA A 218 8.98 -3.60 16.53
CA ALA A 218 9.95 -4.67 16.36
C ALA A 218 11.32 -4.27 16.93
N PHE A 219 12.05 -5.24 17.46
CA PHE A 219 13.33 -5.01 18.12
C PHE A 219 14.19 -6.29 18.14
N LEU A 220 15.49 -6.13 18.43
CA LEU A 220 16.42 -7.25 18.58
C LEU A 220 16.43 -7.75 20.03
N VAL A 221 16.52 -9.08 20.19
CA VAL A 221 16.66 -9.78 21.47
C VAL A 221 17.67 -10.93 21.33
N PRO A 222 18.23 -11.44 22.45
CA PRO A 222 19.02 -12.67 22.42
C PRO A 222 18.21 -13.83 21.83
N SER A 223 18.90 -14.79 21.18
CA SER A 223 18.24 -15.98 20.66
C SER A 223 17.49 -16.73 21.77
N GLY A 224 16.23 -17.10 21.50
CA GLY A 224 15.40 -17.83 22.45
C GLY A 224 14.76 -16.97 23.55
N TRP A 225 14.96 -15.65 23.55
CA TRP A 225 14.31 -14.75 24.51
C TRP A 225 12.78 -14.84 24.42
N MET A 226 12.13 -14.82 25.58
CA MET A 226 10.67 -14.75 25.74
C MET A 226 10.31 -13.68 26.79
N PRO A 227 9.13 -13.05 26.70
CA PRO A 227 8.70 -12.07 27.69
C PRO A 227 8.51 -12.65 29.10
N SER A 228 8.03 -13.89 29.22
CA SER A 228 7.92 -14.65 30.47
C SER A 228 7.85 -16.15 30.21
N GLU A 229 7.95 -16.98 31.26
CA GLU A 229 7.85 -18.45 31.17
C GLU A 229 6.48 -18.95 30.69
N GLU A 230 5.45 -18.10 30.77
CA GLU A 230 4.09 -18.42 30.32
C GLU A 230 3.93 -18.36 28.80
N TRP A 231 4.91 -17.80 28.08
CA TRP A 231 4.83 -17.65 26.62
C TRP A 231 5.11 -18.97 25.90
N GLY A 232 4.20 -19.36 25.02
CA GLY A 232 4.35 -20.51 24.13
C GLY A 232 4.93 -20.14 22.76
N VAL A 233 5.60 -21.10 22.13
CA VAL A 233 6.10 -20.96 20.75
C VAL A 233 5.31 -21.84 19.80
N HIS A 234 4.71 -21.23 18.78
CA HIS A 234 4.19 -21.95 17.63
C HIS A 234 5.25 -21.98 16.53
N ASN A 235 5.86 -23.15 16.31
CA ASN A 235 6.93 -23.30 15.32
C ASN A 235 6.36 -23.43 13.90
N SER A 236 6.61 -22.42 13.06
CA SER A 236 6.35 -22.44 11.62
C SER A 236 7.66 -22.59 10.84
N THR A 237 8.55 -23.44 11.34
CA THR A 237 9.90 -23.67 10.79
C THR A 237 9.95 -24.84 9.81
N ARG A 238 8.81 -25.45 9.50
CA ARG A 238 8.66 -26.54 8.54
C ARG A 238 7.50 -26.21 7.61
N VAL A 239 7.60 -26.67 6.36
CA VAL A 239 6.50 -26.58 5.40
C VAL A 239 5.25 -27.30 5.91
N ASP A 240 4.08 -26.86 5.42
CA ASP A 240 2.81 -27.48 5.77
C ASP A 240 2.82 -28.94 5.28
N THR A 241 2.75 -29.92 6.19
CA THR A 241 2.51 -31.32 5.78
C THR A 241 1.02 -31.54 5.56
N PRO A 242 0.59 -32.19 4.46
CA PRO A 242 -0.79 -32.63 4.32
C PRO A 242 -1.18 -33.48 5.53
N GLY A 243 -2.10 -32.96 6.36
CA GLY A 243 -2.57 -33.70 7.54
C GLY A 243 -3.39 -34.92 7.12
N LYS A 244 -3.39 -35.97 7.95
CA LYS A 244 -4.40 -37.02 7.84
C LYS A 244 -5.77 -36.37 8.04
N ILE A 245 -6.68 -36.58 7.10
CA ILE A 245 -8.10 -36.26 7.30
C ILE A 245 -8.57 -37.22 8.39
N ASP A 246 -8.89 -36.71 9.58
CA ASP A 246 -9.55 -37.51 10.60
C ASP A 246 -10.82 -38.08 9.98
N LYS A 247 -10.91 -39.42 9.92
CA LYS A 247 -12.14 -40.06 9.44
C LYS A 247 -13.26 -39.58 10.34
N HIS A 248 -14.27 -38.94 9.76
CA HIS A 248 -15.49 -38.58 10.47
C HIS A 248 -16.06 -39.88 11.06
N VAL A 249 -16.04 -39.99 12.39
CA VAL A 249 -16.69 -41.12 13.06
C VAL A 249 -18.19 -40.91 12.84
N ASP A 250 -18.82 -41.85 12.14
CA ASP A 250 -20.25 -41.84 11.87
C ASP A 250 -21.02 -41.73 13.20
N PRO A 251 -21.84 -40.69 13.42
CA PRO A 251 -22.59 -40.52 14.66
C PRO A 251 -23.64 -41.63 14.91
N TYR A 252 -23.89 -42.52 13.94
CA TYR A 252 -24.77 -43.68 14.07
C TYR A 252 -24.02 -45.01 14.20
N LEU A 253 -22.69 -44.99 14.40
CA LEU A 253 -21.96 -46.20 14.79
C LEU A 253 -22.43 -46.69 16.15
N MET A 254 -23.37 -47.63 16.13
CA MET A 254 -23.76 -48.43 17.28
C MET A 254 -22.58 -49.35 17.62
N VAL A 255 -21.72 -48.90 18.53
CA VAL A 255 -20.68 -49.75 19.13
C VAL A 255 -21.40 -50.80 19.97
N ASN A 256 -21.44 -52.05 19.49
CA ASN A 256 -21.93 -53.17 20.29
C ASN A 256 -20.98 -53.33 21.50
N PRO A 257 -21.45 -53.29 22.77
CA PRO A 257 -20.59 -53.31 23.95
C PRO A 257 -19.88 -54.66 24.20
N SER A 258 -20.02 -55.64 23.30
CA SER A 258 -19.64 -57.03 23.51
C SER A 258 -18.74 -57.57 22.37
N SER A 259 -17.61 -56.90 22.11
CA SER A 259 -16.54 -57.48 21.29
C SER A 259 -15.18 -57.17 21.89
N PRO A 260 -14.48 -58.16 22.46
CA PRO A 260 -13.17 -57.99 23.06
C PRO A 260 -12.08 -58.29 22.02
N THR A 261 -11.60 -57.29 21.28
CA THR A 261 -10.30 -57.42 20.58
C THR A 261 -9.65 -56.05 20.42
N CYS A 262 -8.85 -55.68 21.42
CA CYS A 262 -7.63 -54.92 21.18
C CYS A 262 -6.58 -55.91 20.64
N ALA A 263 -6.20 -55.80 19.37
CA ALA A 263 -4.96 -56.35 18.87
C ALA A 263 -4.47 -55.51 17.69
N THR A 264 -3.22 -55.09 17.78
CA THR A 264 -2.43 -54.31 16.84
C THR A 264 -2.13 -55.08 15.55
N ASP A 265 -2.39 -54.48 14.40
CA ASP A 265 -1.94 -55.01 13.10
C ASP A 265 -0.43 -54.81 12.92
N THR A 266 0.29 -55.92 12.75
CA THR A 266 1.62 -55.96 12.16
C THR A 266 1.55 -56.65 10.79
N ALA A 267 2.22 -56.01 9.83
CA ALA A 267 2.93 -56.52 8.65
C ALA A 267 2.39 -57.77 7.90
N ALA A 268 2.13 -57.56 6.61
CA ALA A 268 1.91 -58.58 5.59
C ALA A 268 3.09 -59.56 5.46
N GLY A 269 2.76 -60.85 5.30
CA GLY A 269 3.69 -61.96 5.29
C GLY A 269 4.37 -62.28 3.96
N LYS A 270 5.39 -63.13 4.08
CA LYS A 270 5.81 -64.15 3.11
C LYS A 270 6.19 -65.42 3.89
N PRO A 271 5.96 -66.64 3.33
CA PRO A 271 6.09 -67.88 4.08
C PRO A 271 7.50 -68.46 3.94
N ALA A 272 7.94 -69.16 4.98
CA ALA A 272 8.99 -70.18 4.90
C ALA A 272 8.60 -71.33 5.82
N ASP A 273 8.62 -72.53 5.26
CA ASP A 273 8.43 -73.81 5.94
C ASP A 273 9.60 -74.15 6.89
N GLU A 274 9.31 -75.16 7.71
CA GLU A 274 10.21 -76.07 8.42
C GLU A 274 10.66 -75.78 9.86
N VAL A 275 10.80 -76.90 10.56
CA VAL A 275 10.58 -77.15 11.98
C VAL A 275 11.90 -77.63 12.59
N ASN A 276 12.34 -77.10 13.74
CA ASN A 276 12.65 -77.92 14.94
C ASN A 276 13.13 -77.11 16.16
N PRO A 277 12.85 -77.60 17.39
CA PRO A 277 13.23 -76.97 18.66
C PRO A 277 14.50 -77.60 19.28
N ALA A 278 15.25 -76.85 20.09
CA ALA A 278 15.78 -77.27 21.40
C ALA A 278 16.89 -76.35 21.98
N MET A 279 16.84 -76.20 23.32
CA MET A 279 17.89 -75.86 24.32
C MET A 279 18.16 -74.36 24.61
N VAL A 280 17.75 -73.76 25.77
CA VAL A 280 18.24 -73.88 27.19
C VAL A 280 19.62 -73.18 27.32
N GLU A 281 19.87 -72.06 28.03
CA GLU A 281 19.61 -71.58 29.42
C GLU A 281 19.81 -70.03 29.54
N PRO A 282 19.56 -69.36 30.71
CA PRO A 282 19.21 -67.95 30.81
C PRO A 282 20.32 -67.04 31.38
N THR A 283 20.49 -65.85 30.80
CA THR A 283 21.28 -64.75 31.40
C THR A 283 20.38 -63.79 32.18
N LYS A 284 20.67 -63.67 33.49
CA LYS A 284 20.05 -62.72 34.43
C LYS A 284 20.11 -61.28 33.88
N MET A 285 18.96 -60.69 33.59
CA MET A 285 18.82 -59.25 33.38
C MET A 285 18.42 -58.56 34.70
N ALA A 286 19.09 -57.43 34.93
CA ALA A 286 18.95 -56.55 36.07
C ALA A 286 17.51 -56.01 36.24
N ALA A 287 17.17 -55.66 37.48
CA ALA A 287 15.87 -55.14 37.88
C ALA A 287 15.43 -53.93 37.02
N PRO A 288 14.14 -53.82 36.64
CA PRO A 288 13.65 -52.70 35.85
C PRO A 288 13.70 -51.41 36.68
N PRO A 289 13.99 -50.24 36.07
CA PRO A 289 13.86 -48.97 36.76
C PRO A 289 12.39 -48.70 37.13
N PRO A 290 12.12 -47.96 38.22
CA PRO A 290 10.77 -47.72 38.67
C PRO A 290 9.94 -46.98 37.61
N PRO A 291 8.63 -47.29 37.51
CA PRO A 291 7.75 -46.63 36.54
C PRO A 291 7.70 -45.12 36.82
N PRO A 292 7.62 -44.28 35.76
CA PRO A 292 7.52 -42.84 35.93
C PRO A 292 6.25 -42.52 36.73
N ALA A 293 6.38 -41.62 37.70
CA ALA A 293 5.28 -41.20 38.57
C ALA A 293 4.04 -40.82 37.74
N GLU A 294 2.90 -41.43 38.04
CA GLU A 294 1.62 -41.09 37.42
C GLU A 294 1.30 -39.62 37.68
N VAL A 295 1.45 -38.78 36.65
CA VAL A 295 0.99 -37.40 36.69
C VAL A 295 -0.53 -37.44 36.59
N VAL A 296 -1.21 -37.47 37.74
CA VAL A 296 -2.66 -37.24 37.83
C VAL A 296 -2.94 -35.85 37.26
N LYS A 297 -3.47 -35.79 36.03
CA LYS A 297 -3.95 -34.54 35.42
C LYS A 297 -5.41 -34.38 35.81
N PRO A 298 -5.75 -33.56 36.83
CA PRO A 298 -7.14 -33.35 37.20
C PRO A 298 -7.91 -32.82 35.99
N ILE A 299 -9.00 -33.51 35.62
CA ILE A 299 -9.91 -33.05 34.58
C ILE A 299 -10.66 -31.84 35.15
N ARG A 300 -10.22 -30.63 34.80
CA ARG A 300 -10.92 -29.40 35.17
C ARG A 300 -12.13 -29.25 34.27
N ILE A 301 -13.32 -29.46 34.81
CA ILE A 301 -14.57 -29.15 34.13
C ILE A 301 -14.70 -27.63 34.08
N MET A 302 -14.56 -27.06 32.88
CA MET A 302 -14.63 -25.62 32.64
C MET A 302 -15.88 -25.29 31.81
N SER A 303 -16.51 -24.16 32.12
CA SER A 303 -17.59 -23.62 31.30
C SER A 303 -17.10 -23.30 29.87
N ARG A 304 -18.01 -23.13 28.93
CA ARG A 304 -17.65 -22.73 27.55
C ARG A 304 -16.93 -21.38 27.53
N GLU A 305 -17.31 -20.47 28.41
CA GLU A 305 -16.74 -19.13 28.51
C GLU A 305 -15.33 -19.18 29.10
N GLU A 306 -15.14 -19.95 30.16
CA GLU A 306 -13.81 -20.15 30.78
C GLU A 306 -12.83 -20.80 29.80
N ARG A 307 -13.28 -21.81 29.02
CA ARG A 307 -12.44 -22.42 27.98
C ARG A 307 -12.03 -21.42 26.91
N ARG A 308 -12.97 -20.62 26.42
CA ARG A 308 -12.69 -19.57 25.43
C ARG A 308 -11.74 -18.51 25.95
N ALA A 309 -11.92 -18.07 27.19
CA ALA A 309 -11.04 -17.10 27.83
C ALA A 309 -9.61 -17.64 27.96
N MET A 310 -9.46 -18.89 28.41
CA MET A 310 -8.18 -19.57 28.53
C MET A 310 -7.49 -19.75 27.15
N GLU A 311 -8.23 -20.17 26.12
CA GLU A 311 -7.72 -20.29 24.76
C GLU A 311 -7.25 -18.94 24.19
N LEU A 312 -8.01 -17.87 24.45
CA LEU A 312 -7.66 -16.52 24.04
C LEU A 312 -6.42 -15.99 24.77
N GLU A 313 -6.30 -16.26 26.07
CA GLU A 313 -5.11 -15.91 26.84
C GLU A 313 -3.87 -16.64 26.32
N LYS A 314 -3.98 -17.96 26.13
CA LYS A 314 -2.93 -18.77 25.50
C LYS A 314 -2.55 -18.23 24.13
N HIS A 315 -3.55 -17.83 23.33
CA HIS A 315 -3.33 -17.22 22.02
C HIS A 315 -2.52 -15.92 22.10
N HIS A 316 -2.83 -15.02 23.03
CA HIS A 316 -2.10 -13.77 23.22
C HIS A 316 -0.69 -13.97 23.77
N LYS A 317 -0.46 -15.04 24.53
CA LYS A 317 0.85 -15.46 25.04
C LYS A 317 1.53 -16.47 24.10
N THR A 318 1.18 -16.51 22.82
CA THR A 318 1.85 -17.37 21.83
C THR A 318 2.58 -16.52 20.79
N VAL A 319 3.86 -16.80 20.59
CA VAL A 319 4.66 -16.24 19.49
C VAL A 319 4.78 -17.26 18.36
N VAL A 320 4.71 -16.82 17.11
CA VAL A 320 4.98 -17.67 15.95
C VAL A 320 6.44 -17.52 15.53
N ARG A 321 7.17 -18.63 15.55
CA ARG A 321 8.57 -18.68 15.09
C ARG A 321 8.60 -18.91 13.58
N LEU A 322 9.05 -17.90 12.86
CA LEU A 322 9.30 -17.95 11.42
C LEU A 322 10.61 -18.72 11.13
N PRO A 323 10.78 -19.26 9.91
CA PRO A 323 12.05 -19.80 9.47
C PRO A 323 13.16 -18.75 9.57
N SER A 324 14.36 -19.16 10.00
CA SER A 324 15.50 -18.26 10.21
C SER A 324 15.92 -17.53 8.93
N TYR A 325 16.60 -16.40 9.07
CA TYR A 325 17.23 -15.70 7.95
C TYR A 325 18.12 -16.65 7.13
N GLU A 326 18.96 -17.43 7.80
CA GLU A 326 19.86 -18.39 7.19
C GLU A 326 19.11 -19.45 6.37
N THR A 327 17.94 -19.89 6.84
CA THR A 327 17.07 -20.80 6.09
C THR A 327 16.46 -20.10 4.87
N VAL A 328 15.77 -18.97 5.05
CA VAL A 328 15.04 -18.33 3.94
C VAL A 328 15.96 -17.69 2.90
N ALA A 329 17.22 -17.41 3.24
CA ALA A 329 18.21 -16.93 2.29
C ALA A 329 18.70 -18.03 1.33
N ASN A 330 18.62 -19.29 1.75
CA ASN A 330 19.13 -20.44 0.99
C ASN A 330 18.01 -21.34 0.43
N ASP A 331 16.78 -21.24 0.96
CA ASP A 331 15.65 -22.07 0.55
C ASP A 331 14.47 -21.20 0.06
N PRO A 332 14.22 -21.17 -1.27
CA PRO A 332 13.08 -20.49 -1.88
C PRO A 332 11.71 -20.93 -1.34
N VAL A 333 11.51 -22.22 -1.06
CA VAL A 333 10.24 -22.77 -0.57
C VAL A 333 9.98 -22.26 0.84
N MET A 334 10.99 -22.27 1.70
CA MET A 334 10.89 -21.72 3.05
C MET A 334 10.72 -20.21 3.06
N TYR A 335 11.29 -19.48 2.09
CA TYR A 335 11.02 -18.06 1.89
C TYR A 335 9.52 -17.82 1.60
N ALA A 336 8.93 -18.57 0.68
CA ALA A 336 7.50 -18.47 0.36
C ALA A 336 6.61 -18.84 1.55
N HIS A 337 6.96 -19.89 2.30
CA HIS A 337 6.28 -20.28 3.52
C HIS A 337 6.33 -19.17 4.58
N ALA A 338 7.51 -18.60 4.84
CA ALA A 338 7.68 -17.49 5.78
C ALA A 338 6.83 -16.27 5.37
N SER A 339 6.80 -15.94 4.08
CA SER A 339 5.95 -14.87 3.55
C SER A 339 4.46 -15.16 3.80
N ARG A 340 3.98 -16.37 3.53
CA ARG A 340 2.59 -16.75 3.79
C ARG A 340 2.22 -16.58 5.26
N VAL A 341 3.02 -17.15 6.16
CA VAL A 341 2.76 -17.11 7.61
C VAL A 341 2.72 -15.67 8.10
N PHE A 342 3.67 -14.85 7.64
CA PHE A 342 3.70 -13.43 7.92
C PHE A 342 2.38 -12.73 7.55
N HIS A 343 1.87 -12.94 6.33
CA HIS A 343 0.64 -12.27 5.86
C HIS A 343 -0.63 -12.77 6.57
N LEU A 344 -0.63 -13.98 7.12
CA LEU A 344 -1.72 -14.50 7.94
C LEU A 344 -1.81 -13.83 9.32
N GLU A 345 -0.73 -13.20 9.79
CA GLU A 345 -0.66 -12.44 11.05
C GLU A 345 -0.83 -10.92 10.81
N SER A 346 -1.42 -10.51 9.68
CA SER A 346 -1.68 -9.09 9.38
C SER A 346 -2.96 -8.53 10.01
N ASN A 347 -3.86 -9.36 10.55
CA ASN A 347 -5.10 -8.89 11.18
C ASN A 347 -4.85 -8.53 12.66
N PRO A 348 -4.91 -7.25 13.08
CA PRO A 348 -4.62 -6.87 14.45
C PRO A 348 -5.54 -7.52 15.50
N GLY A 349 -6.74 -7.99 15.12
CA GLY A 349 -7.67 -8.66 16.04
C GLY A 349 -7.26 -10.07 16.49
N ASN A 350 -6.49 -10.80 15.67
CA ASN A 350 -6.05 -12.17 15.96
C ASN A 350 -4.57 -12.42 15.65
N ALA A 351 -3.82 -11.39 15.29
CA ALA A 351 -2.40 -11.50 15.04
C ALA A 351 -1.65 -11.87 16.32
N ARG A 352 -0.75 -12.82 16.19
CA ARG A 352 0.23 -13.19 17.21
C ARG A 352 1.49 -12.37 17.08
N ALA A 353 2.30 -12.37 18.13
CA ALA A 353 3.68 -11.92 18.00
C ALA A 353 4.42 -12.85 17.03
N LEU A 354 5.42 -12.32 16.33
CA LEU A 354 6.26 -13.07 15.40
C LEU A 354 7.72 -12.97 15.88
N VAL A 355 8.47 -14.05 15.70
CA VAL A 355 9.92 -14.07 15.96
C VAL A 355 10.66 -14.73 14.80
N GLN A 356 11.79 -14.16 14.39
CA GLN A 356 12.67 -14.74 13.37
C GLN A 356 14.11 -14.73 13.85
N GLY A 357 14.80 -15.87 13.74
CA GLY A 357 16.23 -15.97 14.04
C GLY A 357 17.11 -15.38 12.94
N HIS A 358 18.14 -14.63 13.33
CA HIS A 358 19.13 -14.00 12.45
C HIS A 358 20.52 -14.19 13.09
N GLY A 359 21.11 -15.38 12.95
CA GLY A 359 22.34 -15.77 13.63
C GLY A 359 22.14 -15.96 15.14
N ASP A 360 22.89 -15.22 15.97
CA ASP A 360 22.90 -15.30 17.43
C ASP A 360 21.77 -14.50 18.12
N ARG A 361 20.97 -13.78 17.34
CA ARG A 361 19.89 -12.90 17.83
C ARG A 361 18.59 -13.17 17.11
N ASP A 362 17.49 -12.92 17.81
CA ASP A 362 16.13 -12.98 17.28
C ASP A 362 15.62 -11.56 16.99
N VAL A 363 14.89 -11.41 15.89
CA VAL A 363 14.04 -10.26 15.61
C VAL A 363 12.67 -10.56 16.17
N TRP A 364 12.27 -9.86 17.22
CA TRP A 364 10.93 -9.94 17.79
C TRP A 364 10.04 -8.87 17.18
N MET A 365 8.80 -9.23 16.85
CA MET A 365 7.78 -8.33 16.34
C MET A 365 6.49 -8.50 17.13
N ASN A 366 6.06 -7.41 17.75
CA ASN A 366 4.77 -7.38 18.40
C ASN A 366 3.64 -7.39 17.35
N PRO A 367 2.42 -7.82 17.73
CA PRO A 367 1.27 -7.79 16.85
C PRO A 367 1.04 -6.39 16.22
N PRO A 368 0.44 -6.29 15.02
CA PRO A 368 0.15 -5.02 14.36
C PRO A 368 -0.67 -4.06 15.24
N PRO A 369 -0.52 -2.73 15.03
CA PRO A 369 -1.25 -1.73 15.81
C PRO A 369 -2.76 -1.88 15.62
N LEU A 370 -3.51 -1.56 16.68
CA LEU A 370 -4.96 -1.48 16.57
C LEU A 370 -5.34 -0.21 15.78
N PRO A 371 -6.33 -0.28 14.88
CA PRO A 371 -6.81 0.89 14.15
C PRO A 371 -7.26 2.01 15.10
N LEU A 372 -7.05 3.26 14.69
CA LEU A 372 -7.57 4.44 15.37
C LEU A 372 -9.10 4.49 15.29
N ALA A 373 -9.72 4.99 16.35
CA ALA A 373 -11.12 5.36 16.33
C ALA A 373 -11.32 6.62 15.46
N MET A 374 -12.57 6.89 15.06
CA MET A 374 -12.89 7.97 14.14
C MET A 374 -12.57 9.35 14.72
N ASP A 375 -12.83 9.56 16.01
CA ASP A 375 -12.50 10.79 16.74
C ASP A 375 -10.98 11.01 16.83
N GLU A 376 -10.21 9.95 17.04
CA GLU A 376 -8.75 10.02 17.04
C GLU A 376 -8.20 10.31 15.64
N MET A 377 -8.78 9.70 14.60
CA MET A 377 -8.47 10.03 13.22
C MET A 377 -8.75 11.51 12.95
N ASP A 378 -9.93 12.02 13.33
CA ASP A 378 -10.27 13.43 13.13
C ASP A 378 -9.25 14.34 13.82
N ASN A 379 -8.91 14.09 15.08
CA ASN A 379 -7.91 14.87 15.80
C ASN A 379 -6.52 14.82 15.13
N VAL A 380 -6.15 13.68 14.52
CA VAL A 380 -4.89 13.56 13.79
C VAL A 380 -4.82 14.45 12.55
N TYR A 381 -5.94 14.60 11.83
CA TYR A 381 -6.00 15.43 10.63
C TYR A 381 -6.38 16.89 10.90
N ASP A 382 -7.01 17.18 12.03
CA ASP A 382 -7.47 18.53 12.43
C ASP A 382 -6.38 19.32 13.20
N MET A 383 -5.17 18.78 13.37
CA MET A 383 -4.05 19.50 14.00
C MET A 383 -3.65 20.76 13.21
N ASN A 384 -2.88 21.64 13.85
CA ASN A 384 -2.46 22.93 13.30
C ASN A 384 -1.34 22.81 12.24
N TYR A 385 -1.64 22.16 11.11
CA TYR A 385 -0.74 22.11 9.96
C TYR A 385 -0.68 23.47 9.27
N ALA A 386 0.52 23.93 8.92
CA ALA A 386 0.73 25.12 8.10
C ALA A 386 0.18 24.94 6.67
N ARG A 387 0.03 23.69 6.21
CA ARG A 387 -0.35 23.31 4.85
C ARG A 387 0.51 24.03 3.81
N GLY A 388 1.81 23.85 3.94
CA GLY A 388 2.78 24.40 3.00
C GLY A 388 4.18 23.83 3.19
N PRO A 389 5.08 24.05 2.22
CA PRO A 389 6.50 23.78 2.39
C PRO A 389 7.10 24.74 3.41
N HIS A 390 8.14 24.29 4.11
CA HIS A 390 8.87 25.12 5.05
C HIS A 390 9.41 26.42 4.38
N PRO A 391 9.36 27.59 5.04
CA PRO A 391 9.79 28.86 4.44
C PRO A 391 11.24 28.90 3.95
N SER A 392 12.12 28.09 4.52
CA SER A 392 13.53 28.00 4.10
C SER A 392 13.73 27.59 2.64
N TYR A 393 12.74 26.95 2.00
CA TYR A 393 12.80 26.60 0.58
C TYR A 393 12.47 27.77 -0.37
N GLY A 394 11.99 28.90 0.14
CA GLY A 394 11.64 30.08 -0.66
C GLY A 394 10.63 29.76 -1.77
N ASN A 395 11.02 29.98 -3.02
CA ASN A 395 10.19 29.75 -4.22
C ASN A 395 10.47 28.40 -4.92
N ALA A 396 11.17 27.47 -4.25
CA ALA A 396 11.49 26.19 -4.86
C ALA A 396 10.22 25.41 -5.21
N ASN A 397 10.18 24.83 -6.40
CA ASN A 397 9.07 23.98 -6.81
C ASN A 397 9.25 22.57 -6.24
N ILE A 398 8.36 22.12 -5.35
CA ILE A 398 8.37 20.74 -4.85
C ILE A 398 7.22 19.98 -5.51
N PRO A 399 7.49 19.07 -6.47
CA PRO A 399 6.44 18.41 -7.26
C PRO A 399 5.36 17.71 -6.44
N ALA A 400 5.75 17.04 -5.34
CA ALA A 400 4.83 16.37 -4.44
C ALA A 400 3.84 17.36 -3.78
N TRP A 401 4.31 18.54 -3.39
CA TRP A 401 3.47 19.60 -2.83
C TRP A 401 2.42 20.08 -3.85
N GLU A 402 2.84 20.36 -5.08
CA GLU A 402 1.93 20.84 -6.13
C GLU A 402 0.81 19.84 -6.43
N MET A 403 1.09 18.54 -6.34
CA MET A 403 0.08 17.50 -6.53
C MET A 403 -0.96 17.45 -5.39
N ILE A 404 -0.52 17.63 -4.14
CA ILE A 404 -1.33 17.29 -2.96
C ILE A 404 -1.95 18.48 -2.25
N ARG A 405 -1.52 19.72 -2.51
CA ARG A 405 -1.95 20.91 -1.74
C ARG A 405 -3.46 21.12 -1.64
N PHE A 406 -4.22 20.67 -2.65
CA PHE A 406 -5.69 20.73 -2.71
C PHE A 406 -6.35 19.35 -2.61
N SER A 407 -5.64 18.35 -2.11
CA SER A 407 -6.16 17.00 -1.88
C SER A 407 -6.55 16.81 -0.42
N VAL A 408 -7.58 16.00 -0.19
CA VAL A 408 -8.07 15.65 1.14
C VAL A 408 -8.15 14.13 1.26
N ASN A 409 -7.50 13.59 2.30
CA ASN A 409 -7.53 12.17 2.60
C ASN A 409 -8.71 11.85 3.54
N ILE A 410 -9.63 10.98 3.13
CA ILE A 410 -10.84 10.63 3.89
C ILE A 410 -10.69 9.35 4.73
N MET A 411 -9.67 8.52 4.46
CA MET A 411 -9.45 7.27 5.18
C MET A 411 -8.06 6.65 4.97
N ARG A 412 -7.71 5.66 5.79
CA ARG A 412 -6.53 4.79 5.64
C ARG A 412 -6.90 3.32 5.63
N GLY A 413 -5.98 2.49 5.15
CA GLY A 413 -6.11 1.03 5.07
C GLY A 413 -6.72 0.54 3.77
N CYS A 414 -6.51 -0.74 3.48
CA CYS A 414 -7.07 -1.40 2.30
C CYS A 414 -7.26 -2.90 2.54
N PHE A 415 -8.49 -3.39 2.42
CA PHE A 415 -8.83 -4.83 2.46
C PHE A 415 -8.73 -5.52 1.09
N GLY A 416 -8.22 -4.81 0.08
CA GLY A 416 -8.13 -5.28 -1.29
C GLY A 416 -7.24 -6.50 -1.46
N GLY A 417 -6.12 -6.56 -0.71
CA GLY A 417 -5.20 -7.70 -0.67
C GLY A 417 -4.44 -7.95 -1.98
N CYS A 418 -4.24 -6.93 -2.81
CA CYS A 418 -3.50 -7.11 -4.07
C CYS A 418 -2.05 -7.45 -3.79
N THR A 419 -1.55 -8.55 -4.35
CA THR A 419 -0.26 -9.16 -3.93
C THR A 419 0.98 -8.32 -4.23
N PHE A 420 0.89 -7.37 -5.16
CA PHE A 420 1.94 -6.43 -5.54
C PHE A 420 1.88 -5.11 -4.77
N CYS A 421 0.83 -4.90 -3.96
CA CYS A 421 0.62 -3.69 -3.19
C CYS A 421 0.99 -3.93 -1.72
N SER A 422 1.69 -2.98 -1.10
CA SER A 422 2.13 -3.05 0.30
C SER A 422 1.25 -2.26 1.28
N ILE A 423 0.13 -1.69 0.82
CA ILE A 423 -0.77 -0.90 1.67
C ILE A 423 -1.31 -1.75 2.82
N THR A 424 -1.67 -3.02 2.58
CA THR A 424 -2.20 -3.88 3.63
C THR A 424 -1.18 -4.14 4.75
N GLU A 425 0.10 -4.26 4.41
CA GLU A 425 1.20 -4.55 5.35
C GLU A 425 1.73 -3.29 6.04
N HIS A 426 1.46 -2.10 5.47
CA HIS A 426 1.89 -0.79 5.97
C HIS A 426 0.78 0.00 6.67
N GLU A 427 -0.41 0.14 6.09
CA GLU A 427 -1.54 0.85 6.70
C GLU A 427 -2.52 -0.08 7.43
N GLY A 428 -2.48 -1.38 7.12
CA GLY A 428 -3.40 -2.37 7.65
C GLY A 428 -4.58 -2.67 6.73
N ARG A 429 -5.27 -3.78 7.02
CA ARG A 429 -6.43 -4.24 6.25
C ARG A 429 -7.76 -3.58 6.64
N ILE A 430 -7.85 -3.03 7.84
CA ILE A 430 -9.09 -2.46 8.38
C ILE A 430 -9.15 -1.00 7.95
N ILE A 431 -10.30 -0.59 7.40
CA ILE A 431 -10.51 0.79 6.99
C ILE A 431 -10.68 1.70 8.21
N GLN A 432 -9.87 2.74 8.28
CA GLN A 432 -9.96 3.81 9.27
C GLN A 432 -10.51 5.05 8.58
N SER A 433 -11.76 5.38 8.82
CA SER A 433 -12.43 6.52 8.16
C SER A 433 -12.48 7.72 9.08
N ARG A 434 -12.28 8.90 8.52
CA ARG A 434 -12.58 10.18 9.19
C ARG A 434 -14.08 10.44 9.24
N SER A 435 -14.50 11.37 10.09
CA SER A 435 -15.86 11.85 10.10
C SER A 435 -16.13 12.80 8.94
N GLU A 436 -17.37 12.85 8.48
CA GLU A 436 -17.80 13.82 7.47
C GLU A 436 -17.55 15.27 7.93
N PRO A 437 -17.88 15.68 9.17
CA PRO A 437 -17.55 17.03 9.65
C PRO A 437 -16.07 17.40 9.59
N SER A 438 -15.14 16.50 9.98
CA SER A 438 -13.70 16.79 9.88
C SER A 438 -13.26 16.99 8.43
N ILE A 439 -13.74 16.14 7.52
CA ILE A 439 -13.42 16.25 6.09
C ILE A 439 -13.93 17.57 5.51
N LEU A 440 -15.18 17.96 5.81
CA LEU A 440 -15.76 19.21 5.31
C LEU A 440 -15.01 20.43 5.87
N ARG A 441 -14.65 20.44 7.15
CA ARG A 441 -13.82 21.50 7.75
C ARG A 441 -12.46 21.62 7.07
N GLU A 442 -11.81 20.51 6.71
CA GLU A 442 -10.54 20.57 5.99
C GLU A 442 -10.71 21.17 4.59
N ILE A 443 -11.81 20.86 3.89
CA ILE A 443 -12.10 21.49 2.59
C ILE A 443 -12.27 23.01 2.74
N GLU A 444 -12.96 23.47 3.79
CA GLU A 444 -13.09 24.89 4.13
C GLU A 444 -11.72 25.51 4.45
N HIS A 445 -10.89 24.83 5.24
CA HIS A 445 -9.52 25.29 5.51
C HIS A 445 -8.67 25.40 4.25
N ILE A 446 -8.80 24.47 3.30
CA ILE A 446 -8.11 24.55 2.01
C ILE A 446 -8.58 25.80 1.26
N ARG A 447 -9.89 26.01 1.17
CA ARG A 447 -10.51 27.17 0.52
C ARG A 447 -10.01 28.49 1.11
N ASP A 448 -9.95 28.57 2.44
CA ASP A 448 -9.74 29.83 3.16
C ASP A 448 -8.26 30.14 3.39
N LYS A 449 -7.41 29.12 3.61
CA LYS A 449 -6.02 29.30 4.05
C LYS A 449 -4.97 28.93 2.99
N THR A 450 -5.29 28.07 2.02
CA THR A 450 -4.28 27.58 1.07
C THR A 450 -4.14 28.53 -0.12
N LYS A 451 -2.94 29.10 -0.29
CA LYS A 451 -2.65 30.04 -1.38
C LYS A 451 -2.90 29.40 -2.75
N GLY A 452 -3.52 30.16 -3.65
CA GLY A 452 -3.75 29.73 -5.04
C GLY A 452 -4.93 28.77 -5.24
N PHE A 453 -5.82 28.60 -4.25
CA PHE A 453 -7.01 27.78 -4.41
C PHE A 453 -7.95 28.35 -5.48
N THR A 454 -8.28 27.54 -6.49
CA THR A 454 -9.09 27.96 -7.65
C THR A 454 -10.58 27.59 -7.53
N GLY A 455 -10.99 27.06 -6.38
CA GLY A 455 -12.30 26.41 -6.20
C GLY A 455 -12.33 24.95 -6.62
N ILE A 456 -11.19 24.30 -6.87
CA ILE A 456 -11.10 22.89 -7.28
C ILE A 456 -10.35 22.10 -6.23
N ILE A 457 -11.02 21.11 -5.62
CA ILE A 457 -10.37 20.07 -4.82
C ILE A 457 -9.82 19.02 -5.79
N SER A 458 -8.50 18.80 -5.75
CA SER A 458 -7.78 17.95 -6.72
C SER A 458 -8.06 16.47 -6.51
N ASP A 459 -8.31 16.07 -5.27
CA ASP A 459 -8.74 14.72 -4.91
C ASP A 459 -9.46 14.70 -3.55
N LEU A 460 -10.51 13.90 -3.44
CA LEU A 460 -11.21 13.62 -2.17
C LEU A 460 -11.29 12.09 -1.98
N GLY A 461 -10.21 11.51 -1.48
CA GLY A 461 -10.00 10.07 -1.58
C GLY A 461 -9.05 9.53 -0.52
N GLY A 462 -8.27 8.52 -0.88
CA GLY A 462 -7.40 7.78 0.00
C GLY A 462 -6.75 6.63 -0.78
N PRO A 463 -6.20 5.60 -0.12
CA PRO A 463 -5.59 4.47 -0.81
C PRO A 463 -6.52 3.81 -1.84
N THR A 464 -7.83 3.83 -1.59
CA THR A 464 -8.86 3.40 -2.55
C THR A 464 -10.15 4.18 -2.32
N ALA A 465 -10.47 5.20 -3.10
CA ALA A 465 -11.53 6.19 -2.82
C ALA A 465 -12.87 5.59 -2.38
N ASN A 466 -13.32 4.49 -2.98
CA ASN A 466 -14.64 3.90 -2.75
C ASN A 466 -14.75 2.95 -1.55
N MET A 467 -13.73 2.85 -0.69
CA MET A 467 -13.78 2.06 0.54
C MET A 467 -14.22 2.83 1.80
N TYR A 468 -14.54 4.12 1.69
CA TYR A 468 -14.91 4.96 2.83
C TYR A 468 -16.10 4.39 3.61
N ARG A 469 -15.91 4.18 4.92
CA ARG A 469 -16.85 3.55 5.86
C ARG A 469 -17.29 2.12 5.52
N LEU A 470 -16.61 1.44 4.59
CA LEU A 470 -16.83 0.01 4.37
C LEU A 470 -16.11 -0.80 5.45
N SER A 471 -16.80 -1.75 6.04
CA SER A 471 -16.31 -2.60 7.13
C SER A 471 -16.97 -3.98 7.08
N CYS A 472 -16.47 -4.92 7.87
CA CYS A 472 -17.17 -6.18 8.09
C CYS A 472 -18.52 -5.91 8.76
N LYS A 473 -19.57 -6.66 8.39
CA LYS A 473 -20.91 -6.56 8.96
C LYS A 473 -20.93 -6.97 10.45
N ASP A 474 -20.00 -7.83 10.85
CA ASP A 474 -19.89 -8.38 12.20
C ASP A 474 -18.45 -8.21 12.71
N LYS A 475 -18.32 -7.67 13.92
CA LYS A 475 -17.03 -7.39 14.55
C LYS A 475 -16.33 -8.66 15.05
N GLU A 476 -17.05 -9.66 15.54
CA GLU A 476 -16.47 -10.94 16.01
C GLU A 476 -15.88 -11.73 14.84
N ILE A 477 -16.55 -11.69 13.69
CA ILE A 477 -16.02 -12.28 12.45
C ILE A 477 -14.76 -11.52 12.02
N GLU A 478 -14.79 -10.19 12.05
CA GLU A 478 -13.64 -9.36 11.67
C GLU A 478 -12.42 -9.65 12.54
N THR A 479 -12.59 -9.77 13.87
CA THR A 479 -11.48 -10.01 14.80
C THR A 479 -10.86 -11.38 14.62
N THR A 480 -11.61 -12.41 14.20
CA THR A 480 -11.13 -13.79 14.02
C THR A 480 -10.70 -14.14 12.59
N CYS A 481 -11.01 -13.28 11.60
CA CYS A 481 -10.75 -13.52 10.19
C CYS A 481 -9.26 -13.56 9.82
N ARG A 482 -8.85 -14.57 9.03
CA ARG A 482 -7.49 -14.70 8.46
C ARG A 482 -7.44 -14.69 6.93
N ARG A 483 -8.54 -14.32 6.25
CA ARG A 483 -8.56 -14.17 4.79
C ARG A 483 -7.57 -13.09 4.34
N LEU A 484 -6.81 -13.33 3.27
CA LEU A 484 -5.87 -12.35 2.71
C LEU A 484 -6.58 -11.17 2.00
N SER A 485 -7.77 -11.39 1.45
CA SER A 485 -8.58 -10.36 0.79
C SER A 485 -10.06 -10.53 1.11
N CYS A 486 -10.76 -9.40 1.21
CA CYS A 486 -12.23 -9.37 1.36
C CYS A 486 -12.97 -9.33 0.02
N VAL A 487 -12.26 -9.18 -1.10
CA VAL A 487 -12.81 -8.93 -2.44
C VAL A 487 -12.33 -9.94 -3.49
N TYR A 488 -11.54 -10.93 -3.07
CA TYR A 488 -11.05 -12.02 -3.90
C TYR A 488 -11.21 -13.37 -3.19
N PRO A 489 -11.53 -14.49 -3.89
CA PRO A 489 -11.83 -14.60 -5.34
C PRO A 489 -13.17 -13.97 -5.74
N SER A 490 -14.03 -13.72 -4.76
CA SER A 490 -15.27 -12.96 -4.88
C SER A 490 -15.42 -12.05 -3.67
N ILE A 491 -16.35 -11.09 -3.75
CA ILE A 491 -16.67 -10.20 -2.64
C ILE A 491 -17.23 -11.03 -1.47
N CYS A 492 -16.60 -10.91 -0.31
CA CYS A 492 -16.99 -11.59 0.91
C CYS A 492 -18.43 -11.24 1.30
N VAL A 493 -19.25 -12.25 1.60
CA VAL A 493 -20.64 -12.07 2.03
C VAL A 493 -20.78 -11.28 3.33
N ASN A 494 -19.73 -11.29 4.16
CA ASN A 494 -19.67 -10.55 5.42
C ASN A 494 -19.15 -9.11 5.25
N LEU A 495 -18.73 -8.70 4.05
CA LEU A 495 -18.30 -7.32 3.80
C LEU A 495 -19.52 -6.43 3.55
N GLY A 496 -19.58 -5.28 4.23
CA GLY A 496 -20.50 -4.21 3.88
C GLY A 496 -20.04 -3.51 2.61
N THR A 497 -20.91 -3.40 1.61
CA THR A 497 -20.61 -2.76 0.31
C THR A 497 -21.45 -1.50 0.07
N ASN A 498 -21.99 -0.91 1.14
CA ASN A 498 -22.88 0.25 1.07
C ASN A 498 -22.08 1.55 0.84
N HIS A 499 -22.20 2.14 -0.34
CA HIS A 499 -21.52 3.39 -0.70
C HIS A 499 -22.30 4.66 -0.30
N ASN A 500 -23.49 4.55 0.28
CA ASN A 500 -24.33 5.71 0.64
C ASN A 500 -23.62 6.74 1.51
N PRO A 501 -22.79 6.38 2.52
CA PRO A 501 -22.05 7.37 3.30
C PRO A 501 -21.07 8.19 2.46
N LEU A 502 -20.44 7.57 1.47
CA LEU A 502 -19.51 8.25 0.56
C LEU A 502 -20.26 9.18 -0.40
N ILE A 503 -21.39 8.73 -0.96
CA ILE A 503 -22.25 9.55 -1.83
C ILE A 503 -22.73 10.80 -1.08
N LYS A 504 -23.17 10.64 0.18
CA LYS A 504 -23.60 11.78 1.02
C LYS A 504 -22.47 12.78 1.26
N LEU A 505 -21.27 12.28 1.59
CA LEU A 505 -20.08 13.11 1.75
C LEU A 505 -19.79 13.91 0.47
N TYR A 506 -19.80 13.26 -0.69
CA TYR A 506 -19.55 13.91 -1.97
C TYR A 506 -20.56 15.00 -2.30
N ARG A 507 -21.85 14.74 -2.09
CA ARG A 507 -22.92 15.74 -2.31
C ARG A 507 -22.75 16.94 -1.38
N ARG A 508 -22.53 16.71 -0.08
CA ARG A 508 -22.32 17.78 0.90
C ARG A 508 -21.06 18.60 0.62
N ALA A 509 -19.96 17.93 0.27
CA ALA A 509 -18.71 18.62 -0.04
C ALA A 509 -18.85 19.56 -1.25
N ARG A 510 -19.70 19.22 -2.23
CA ARG A 510 -20.02 20.08 -3.38
C ARG A 510 -20.86 21.29 -3.03
N GLU A 511 -21.63 21.25 -1.94
CA GLU A 511 -22.50 22.33 -1.50
C GLU A 511 -21.72 23.43 -0.74
N ILE A 512 -20.44 23.19 -0.41
CA ILE A 512 -19.59 24.16 0.28
C ILE A 512 -19.40 25.41 -0.61
N PRO A 513 -19.79 26.61 -0.14
CA PRO A 513 -19.58 27.85 -0.88
C PRO A 513 -18.11 28.07 -1.24
N GLY A 514 -17.83 28.47 -2.48
CA GLY A 514 -16.47 28.67 -2.99
C GLY A 514 -15.81 27.41 -3.57
N VAL A 515 -16.36 26.22 -3.31
CA VAL A 515 -15.95 24.98 -3.99
C VAL A 515 -16.76 24.83 -5.28
N LYS A 516 -16.08 24.91 -6.43
CA LYS A 516 -16.67 24.79 -7.77
C LYS A 516 -16.69 23.35 -8.26
N LYS A 517 -15.67 22.57 -7.92
CA LYS A 517 -15.52 21.18 -8.37
C LYS A 517 -14.70 20.35 -7.38
N ILE A 518 -15.10 19.10 -7.22
CA ILE A 518 -14.34 18.09 -6.48
C ILE A 518 -14.01 16.97 -7.44
N LEU A 519 -12.74 16.69 -7.63
CA LEU A 519 -12.27 15.59 -8.46
C LEU A 519 -11.99 14.35 -7.59
N ILE A 520 -12.16 13.17 -8.19
CA ILE A 520 -11.67 11.90 -7.62
C ILE A 520 -10.60 11.37 -8.57
N GLN A 521 -9.35 11.51 -8.15
CA GLN A 521 -8.14 11.05 -8.83
C GLN A 521 -7.52 9.84 -8.14
N SER A 522 -7.88 9.58 -6.89
CA SER A 522 -7.59 8.34 -6.17
C SER A 522 -8.10 7.11 -6.93
N GLY A 523 -7.35 6.01 -6.86
CA GLY A 523 -7.77 4.73 -7.42
C GLY A 523 -9.05 4.22 -6.76
N LEU A 524 -9.86 3.46 -7.51
CA LEU A 524 -11.08 2.85 -6.99
C LEU A 524 -11.17 1.38 -7.40
N ARG A 525 -11.91 0.61 -6.61
CA ARG A 525 -12.20 -0.80 -6.87
C ARG A 525 -13.47 -0.93 -7.70
N TYR A 526 -13.30 -1.17 -8.99
CA TYR A 526 -14.39 -1.27 -9.95
C TYR A 526 -15.36 -2.41 -9.62
N ASP A 527 -14.83 -3.52 -9.10
CA ASP A 527 -15.59 -4.66 -8.62
C ASP A 527 -16.54 -4.32 -7.46
N LEU A 528 -16.15 -3.39 -6.59
CA LEU A 528 -17.05 -2.83 -5.57
C LEU A 528 -18.02 -1.80 -6.16
N ALA A 529 -17.53 -0.96 -7.08
CA ALA A 529 -18.33 0.11 -7.67
C ALA A 529 -19.53 -0.42 -8.47
N VAL A 530 -19.39 -1.55 -9.18
CA VAL A 530 -20.48 -2.20 -9.93
C VAL A 530 -21.65 -2.59 -9.01
N ARG A 531 -21.41 -2.85 -7.72
CA ARG A 531 -22.48 -3.15 -6.75
C ARG A 531 -23.33 -1.92 -6.38
N SER A 532 -22.91 -0.72 -6.74
CA SER A 532 -23.61 0.53 -6.44
C SER A 532 -23.71 1.42 -7.68
N PRO A 533 -24.74 1.21 -8.55
CA PRO A 533 -24.96 2.06 -9.71
C PRO A 533 -25.15 3.54 -9.34
N GLU A 534 -25.73 3.85 -8.18
CA GLU A 534 -25.86 5.23 -7.68
C GLU A 534 -24.49 5.88 -7.44
N TYR A 535 -23.53 5.14 -6.86
CA TYR A 535 -22.16 5.62 -6.69
C TYR A 535 -21.50 5.93 -8.04
N VAL A 536 -21.62 5.02 -9.02
CA VAL A 536 -21.05 5.24 -10.36
C VAL A 536 -21.70 6.47 -11.01
N LYS A 537 -23.02 6.63 -10.88
CA LYS A 537 -23.73 7.80 -11.38
C LYS A 537 -23.21 9.10 -10.76
N GLU A 538 -23.08 9.17 -9.44
CA GLU A 538 -22.54 10.36 -8.74
C GLU A 538 -21.11 10.67 -9.21
N LEU A 539 -20.23 9.66 -9.21
CA LEU A 539 -18.82 9.76 -9.61
C LEU A 539 -18.68 10.35 -11.02
N VAL A 540 -19.35 9.75 -11.99
CA VAL A 540 -19.24 10.10 -13.41
C VAL A 540 -19.87 11.46 -13.69
N THR A 541 -21.04 11.72 -13.09
CA THR A 541 -21.80 12.97 -13.31
C THR A 541 -21.07 14.17 -12.73
N HIS A 542 -20.37 14.05 -11.60
CA HIS A 542 -19.87 15.23 -10.88
C HIS A 542 -18.35 15.28 -10.69
N HIS A 543 -17.69 14.14 -10.56
CA HIS A 543 -16.33 14.09 -10.04
C HIS A 543 -15.25 13.68 -11.04
N VAL A 544 -15.63 13.12 -12.19
CA VAL A 544 -14.69 12.79 -13.26
C VAL A 544 -14.41 14.01 -14.14
N GLY A 545 -13.13 14.42 -14.19
CA GLY A 545 -12.65 15.59 -14.93
C GLY A 545 -12.65 15.44 -16.46
N GLY A 546 -12.78 14.20 -16.95
CA GLY A 546 -12.72 13.84 -18.38
C GLY A 546 -12.14 12.43 -18.54
N LEU A 547 -11.08 12.14 -17.79
CA LEU A 547 -10.41 10.85 -17.76
C LEU A 547 -10.59 10.25 -16.37
N LEU A 548 -10.96 8.96 -16.32
CA LEU A 548 -10.98 8.18 -15.09
C LEU A 548 -9.94 7.06 -15.22
N LYS A 549 -8.93 7.10 -14.35
CA LYS A 549 -7.91 6.05 -14.28
C LYS A 549 -8.49 4.86 -13.50
N ILE A 550 -8.37 3.67 -14.08
CA ILE A 550 -8.87 2.45 -13.45
C ILE A 550 -7.93 1.30 -13.71
N ALA A 551 -7.73 0.43 -12.73
CA ALA A 551 -6.62 -0.51 -12.75
C ALA A 551 -7.11 -1.97 -12.77
N PRO A 552 -7.48 -2.51 -13.96
CA PRO A 552 -7.69 -3.95 -14.14
C PRO A 552 -6.38 -4.73 -13.94
N GLU A 553 -5.22 -4.09 -14.12
CA GLU A 553 -3.85 -4.61 -13.97
C GLU A 553 -3.42 -5.65 -15.00
N HIS A 554 -4.32 -6.55 -15.39
CA HIS A 554 -4.12 -7.57 -16.42
C HIS A 554 -5.45 -8.04 -17.03
N THR A 555 -5.41 -8.83 -18.11
CA THR A 555 -6.60 -9.47 -18.72
C THR A 555 -6.68 -10.96 -18.39
N GLU A 556 -5.53 -11.63 -18.39
CA GLU A 556 -5.45 -13.09 -18.25
C GLU A 556 -5.64 -13.59 -16.81
N SER A 557 -6.45 -14.64 -16.67
CA SER A 557 -6.83 -15.25 -15.38
C SER A 557 -5.63 -15.85 -14.63
N ASN A 558 -4.67 -16.41 -15.36
CA ASN A 558 -3.43 -16.94 -14.81
C ASN A 558 -2.66 -15.87 -14.01
N VAL A 559 -2.57 -14.64 -14.54
CA VAL A 559 -1.90 -13.51 -13.87
C VAL A 559 -2.78 -12.88 -12.81
N LEU A 560 -4.07 -12.64 -13.12
CA LEU A 560 -5.02 -12.00 -12.20
C LEU A 560 -5.24 -12.79 -10.91
N SER A 561 -5.22 -14.12 -10.97
CA SER A 561 -5.31 -14.98 -9.78
C SER A 561 -4.14 -14.77 -8.82
N LYS A 562 -2.92 -14.61 -9.36
CA LYS A 562 -1.70 -14.33 -8.60
C LYS A 562 -1.62 -12.88 -8.13
N MET A 563 -2.39 -11.97 -8.75
CA MET A 563 -2.59 -10.58 -8.31
C MET A 563 -3.70 -10.41 -7.27
N MET A 564 -4.54 -11.44 -7.05
CA MET A 564 -5.79 -11.37 -6.30
C MET A 564 -6.77 -10.32 -6.86
N LYS A 565 -6.89 -10.28 -8.18
CA LYS A 565 -7.83 -9.41 -8.91
C LYS A 565 -8.93 -10.24 -9.58
N PRO A 566 -10.15 -9.70 -9.72
CA PRO A 566 -11.20 -10.35 -10.48
C PRO A 566 -10.84 -10.40 -11.98
N GLY A 567 -11.51 -11.28 -12.72
CA GLY A 567 -11.36 -11.35 -14.17
C GLY A 567 -11.82 -10.06 -14.89
N ILE A 568 -11.41 -9.91 -16.15
CA ILE A 568 -11.67 -8.71 -16.96
C ILE A 568 -13.16 -8.39 -17.13
N GLY A 569 -14.06 -9.37 -17.00
CA GLY A 569 -15.51 -9.15 -17.10
C GLY A 569 -16.05 -8.12 -16.11
N ALA A 570 -15.49 -8.05 -14.89
CA ALA A 570 -15.89 -7.02 -13.93
C ALA A 570 -15.50 -5.59 -14.36
N TYR A 571 -14.44 -5.45 -15.16
CA TYR A 571 -14.09 -4.18 -15.80
C TYR A 571 -15.07 -3.83 -16.92
N ASP A 572 -15.49 -4.80 -17.72
CA ASP A 572 -16.46 -4.59 -18.80
C ASP A 572 -17.84 -4.16 -18.25
N GLU A 573 -18.28 -4.76 -17.16
CA GLU A 573 -19.50 -4.34 -16.43
C GLU A 573 -19.39 -2.89 -15.93
N PHE A 574 -18.25 -2.53 -15.32
CA PHE A 574 -18.01 -1.17 -14.89
C PHE A 574 -17.97 -0.18 -16.06
N LYS A 575 -17.32 -0.55 -17.18
CA LYS A 575 -17.27 0.25 -18.40
C LYS A 575 -18.66 0.53 -18.95
N ALA A 576 -19.53 -0.48 -18.99
CA ALA A 576 -20.91 -0.31 -19.44
C ALA A 576 -21.69 0.70 -18.57
N LEU A 577 -21.53 0.64 -17.24
CA LEU A 577 -22.14 1.61 -16.32
C LEU A 577 -21.55 3.02 -16.50
N PHE A 578 -20.23 3.12 -16.67
CA PHE A 578 -19.53 4.38 -16.89
C PHE A 578 -20.02 5.07 -18.17
N GLU A 579 -20.03 4.36 -19.29
CA GLU A 579 -20.48 4.89 -20.59
C GLU A 579 -21.95 5.30 -20.54
N LYS A 580 -22.81 4.48 -19.91
CA LYS A 580 -24.22 4.81 -19.70
C LYS A 580 -24.40 6.14 -18.95
N TYR A 581 -23.75 6.29 -17.80
CA TYR A 581 -23.92 7.49 -16.99
C TYR A 581 -23.18 8.71 -17.56
N SER A 582 -22.09 8.53 -18.32
CA SER A 582 -21.46 9.61 -19.07
C SER A 582 -22.41 10.14 -20.15
N LEU A 583 -23.11 9.26 -20.86
CA LEU A 583 -24.11 9.64 -21.86
C LEU A 583 -25.31 10.36 -21.21
N GLU A 584 -25.85 9.83 -20.10
CA GLU A 584 -26.92 10.49 -19.33
C GLU A 584 -26.51 11.89 -18.84
N ALA A 585 -25.25 12.06 -18.44
CA ALA A 585 -24.70 13.34 -18.00
C ALA A 585 -24.34 14.29 -19.17
N GLY A 586 -24.46 13.85 -20.42
CA GLY A 586 -24.08 14.62 -21.62
C GLY A 586 -22.57 14.89 -21.73
N LYS A 587 -21.73 14.03 -21.14
CA LYS A 587 -20.28 14.21 -21.06
C LYS A 587 -19.53 13.24 -21.97
N LYS A 588 -18.48 13.74 -22.62
CA LYS A 588 -17.48 12.91 -23.29
C LYS A 588 -16.36 12.61 -22.30
N GLN A 589 -16.35 11.41 -21.74
CA GLN A 589 -15.37 10.95 -20.77
C GLN A 589 -14.81 9.60 -21.19
N TYR A 590 -13.59 9.28 -20.75
CA TYR A 590 -12.89 8.07 -21.16
C TYR A 590 -12.24 7.37 -19.96
N LEU A 591 -12.23 6.04 -20.02
CA LEU A 591 -11.46 5.21 -19.08
C LEU A 591 -10.02 5.09 -19.58
N ILE A 592 -9.07 5.30 -18.66
CA ILE A 592 -7.66 5.00 -18.89
C ILE A 592 -7.32 3.77 -18.05
N PRO A 593 -7.23 2.57 -18.66
CA PRO A 593 -6.87 1.39 -17.94
C PRO A 593 -5.37 1.39 -17.58
N TYR A 594 -5.05 0.93 -16.39
CA TYR A 594 -3.69 0.72 -15.91
C TYR A 594 -3.36 -0.78 -15.92
N PHE A 595 -2.22 -1.12 -16.52
CA PHE A 595 -1.75 -2.49 -16.67
C PHE A 595 -0.31 -2.61 -16.18
N ILE A 596 0.00 -3.76 -15.59
CA ILE A 596 1.32 -4.09 -15.06
C ILE A 596 1.94 -5.18 -15.94
N ALA A 597 3.06 -4.85 -16.58
CA ALA A 597 3.86 -5.80 -17.33
C ALA A 597 4.80 -6.60 -16.41
N ALA A 598 5.16 -7.81 -16.82
CA ALA A 598 6.19 -8.64 -16.17
C ALA A 598 5.92 -8.97 -14.69
N HIS A 599 4.64 -9.11 -14.32
CA HIS A 599 4.24 -9.63 -13.01
C HIS A 599 4.60 -11.13 -12.89
N PRO A 600 4.91 -11.66 -11.70
CA PRO A 600 5.04 -13.10 -11.47
C PRO A 600 3.78 -13.85 -11.89
N GLY A 601 3.96 -14.88 -12.70
CA GLY A 601 2.89 -15.62 -13.37
C GLY A 601 2.59 -15.16 -14.78
N ALA A 602 3.05 -13.97 -15.22
CA ALA A 602 2.83 -13.49 -16.59
C ALA A 602 3.83 -14.11 -17.56
N THR A 603 3.34 -14.95 -18.47
CA THR A 603 4.11 -15.52 -19.58
C THR A 603 4.18 -14.57 -20.77
N ASP A 604 4.99 -14.90 -21.78
CA ASP A 604 5.03 -14.13 -23.03
C ASP A 604 3.69 -14.19 -23.78
N GLU A 605 2.98 -15.32 -23.69
CA GLU A 605 1.63 -15.50 -24.25
C GLU A 605 0.59 -14.63 -23.53
N ASP A 606 0.64 -14.55 -22.21
CA ASP A 606 -0.26 -13.70 -21.43
C ASP A 606 -0.13 -12.22 -21.83
N MET A 607 1.11 -11.76 -22.04
CA MET A 607 1.40 -10.38 -22.46
C MET A 607 1.01 -10.12 -23.91
N LEU A 608 1.14 -11.12 -24.79
CA LEU A 608 0.66 -11.05 -26.17
C LEU A 608 -0.88 -10.93 -26.21
N ASN A 609 -1.58 -11.75 -25.43
CA ASN A 609 -3.05 -11.72 -25.33
C ASN A 609 -3.53 -10.36 -24.81
N LEU A 610 -2.85 -9.80 -23.81
CA LEU A 610 -3.10 -8.45 -23.33
C LEU A 610 -2.89 -7.39 -24.43
N ALA A 611 -1.81 -7.50 -25.23
CA ALA A 611 -1.57 -6.57 -26.35
C ALA A 611 -2.66 -6.66 -27.43
N LEU A 612 -3.11 -7.87 -27.76
CA LEU A 612 -4.23 -8.10 -28.67
C LEU A 612 -5.54 -7.51 -28.12
N TRP A 613 -5.79 -7.68 -26.83
CA TRP A 613 -6.95 -7.08 -26.15
C TRP A 613 -6.90 -5.54 -26.20
N LEU A 614 -5.73 -4.94 -25.96
CA LEU A 614 -5.53 -3.49 -26.08
C LEU A 614 -5.82 -3.01 -27.50
N LYS A 615 -5.32 -3.72 -28.51
CA LYS A 615 -5.56 -3.40 -29.92
C LYS A 615 -7.05 -3.50 -30.26
N LYS A 616 -7.71 -4.59 -29.89
CA LYS A 616 -9.14 -4.83 -30.12
C LYS A 616 -10.01 -3.75 -29.50
N ASN A 617 -9.62 -3.24 -28.33
CA ASN A 617 -10.34 -2.18 -27.61
C ASN A 617 -9.86 -0.76 -27.95
N ASN A 618 -8.98 -0.61 -28.94
CA ASN A 618 -8.42 0.67 -29.39
C ASN A 618 -7.74 1.49 -28.28
N PHE A 619 -7.07 0.81 -27.35
CA PHE A 619 -6.28 1.46 -26.31
C PHE A 619 -4.83 1.68 -26.78
N ARG A 620 -4.33 2.90 -26.52
CA ARG A 620 -2.93 3.31 -26.70
C ARG A 620 -2.43 3.91 -25.39
N LEU A 621 -1.64 3.15 -24.64
CA LEU A 621 -1.21 3.51 -23.29
C LEU A 621 0.10 4.29 -23.30
N ASP A 622 0.08 5.55 -22.83
CA ASP A 622 1.30 6.35 -22.74
C ASP A 622 2.15 5.99 -21.51
N GLN A 623 1.50 5.75 -20.36
CA GLN A 623 2.16 5.35 -19.13
C GLN A 623 1.85 3.88 -18.84
N VAL A 624 2.91 3.07 -18.79
CA VAL A 624 2.84 1.65 -18.48
C VAL A 624 3.81 1.34 -17.35
N GLN A 625 3.40 0.47 -16.42
CA GLN A 625 4.24 0.06 -15.32
C GLN A 625 4.76 -1.35 -15.55
N THR A 626 6.04 -1.53 -15.29
CA THR A 626 6.64 -2.85 -15.16
C THR A 626 6.65 -3.21 -13.68
N PHE A 627 6.26 -4.43 -13.34
CA PHE A 627 6.27 -4.92 -11.97
C PHE A 627 7.65 -4.72 -11.35
N MET A 628 7.68 -4.07 -10.20
CA MET A 628 8.87 -3.85 -9.39
C MET A 628 8.70 -4.67 -8.11
N PRO A 629 9.58 -5.66 -7.85
CA PRO A 629 9.54 -6.39 -6.59
C PRO A 629 9.89 -5.43 -5.43
N THR A 630 8.89 -5.10 -4.61
CA THR A 630 9.05 -4.31 -3.39
C THR A 630 9.18 -5.23 -2.16
N PRO A 631 9.96 -4.85 -1.12
CA PRO A 631 10.08 -5.66 0.07
C PRO A 631 8.73 -6.05 0.70
N MET A 632 8.64 -7.27 1.20
CA MET A 632 7.48 -7.88 1.86
C MET A 632 6.20 -8.08 1.04
N ALA A 633 6.07 -7.55 -0.18
CA ALA A 633 4.92 -7.85 -1.03
C ALA A 633 4.87 -9.36 -1.38
N MET A 634 3.68 -9.97 -1.36
CA MET A 634 3.51 -11.38 -1.73
C MET A 634 3.98 -11.66 -3.17
N ALA A 635 3.74 -10.74 -4.10
CA ALA A 635 4.24 -10.86 -5.47
C ALA A 635 5.78 -10.86 -5.51
N SER A 636 6.46 -10.12 -4.63
CA SER A 636 7.93 -10.20 -4.52
C SER A 636 8.40 -11.54 -3.98
N ALA A 637 7.63 -12.15 -3.07
CA ALA A 637 7.89 -13.52 -2.65
C ALA A 637 7.72 -14.51 -3.80
N MET A 638 6.68 -14.38 -4.63
CA MET A 638 6.55 -15.17 -5.87
C MET A 638 7.72 -14.94 -6.81
N TYR A 639 8.11 -13.68 -7.01
CA TYR A 639 9.22 -13.30 -7.88
C TYR A 639 10.53 -13.96 -7.45
N HIS A 640 10.84 -13.91 -6.14
CA HIS A 640 12.05 -14.48 -5.57
C HIS A 640 12.02 -16.00 -5.55
N SER A 641 10.97 -16.58 -4.96
CA SER A 641 10.90 -18.00 -4.65
C SER A 641 10.43 -18.88 -5.81
N ARG A 642 9.76 -18.30 -6.81
CA ARG A 642 8.96 -19.01 -7.81
C ARG A 642 7.90 -19.96 -7.23
N ARG A 643 7.45 -19.71 -6.00
CA ARG A 643 6.32 -20.45 -5.38
C ARG A 643 5.18 -19.48 -5.10
N ASN A 644 3.95 -20.00 -5.04
CA ASN A 644 2.78 -19.18 -4.74
C ASN A 644 2.45 -19.21 -3.23
N PRO A 645 2.72 -18.12 -2.46
CA PRO A 645 2.42 -18.06 -1.03
C PRO A 645 0.93 -17.84 -0.71
N LEU A 646 0.04 -17.72 -1.71
CA LEU A 646 -1.41 -17.56 -1.48
C LEU A 646 -2.07 -18.84 -0.94
N HIS A 647 -1.45 -19.99 -1.20
CA HIS A 647 -1.88 -21.30 -0.71
C HIS A 647 -0.80 -21.92 0.16
N LYS A 648 -1.12 -23.02 0.85
CA LYS A 648 -0.12 -23.76 1.64
C LYS A 648 1.03 -24.15 0.73
N VAL A 649 2.25 -23.91 1.20
CA VAL A 649 3.47 -24.17 0.43
C VAL A 649 4.07 -25.50 0.90
N THR A 650 4.32 -26.37 -0.06
CA THR A 650 4.90 -27.71 0.05
C THR A 650 6.03 -27.85 -0.98
N GLU A 651 6.79 -28.94 -0.92
CA GLU A 651 7.81 -29.24 -1.94
C GLU A 651 7.21 -29.35 -3.34
N ASP A 652 6.02 -29.95 -3.44
CA ASP A 652 5.25 -30.12 -4.69
C ASP A 652 4.38 -28.92 -5.09
N SER A 653 4.53 -27.76 -4.44
CA SER A 653 3.73 -26.57 -4.79
C SER A 653 4.00 -26.07 -6.20
N GLU A 654 3.01 -25.40 -6.80
CA GLU A 654 3.13 -24.84 -8.15
C GLU A 654 4.41 -24.00 -8.31
N GLU A 655 5.10 -24.19 -9.44
CA GLU A 655 6.18 -23.29 -9.85
C GLU A 655 5.58 -22.10 -10.60
N VAL A 656 5.79 -20.90 -10.05
CA VAL A 656 5.32 -19.64 -10.62
C VAL A 656 6.37 -19.11 -11.59
N PHE A 657 6.05 -19.16 -12.88
CA PHE A 657 6.86 -18.53 -13.92
C PHE A 657 7.12 -17.05 -13.59
N THR A 658 8.37 -16.60 -13.69
CA THR A 658 8.72 -15.21 -13.32
C THR A 658 9.64 -14.58 -14.37
N PRO A 659 9.21 -13.49 -15.05
CA PRO A 659 10.04 -12.79 -16.02
C PRO A 659 11.15 -11.99 -15.33
N ARG A 660 12.37 -12.53 -15.37
CA ARG A 660 13.57 -11.93 -14.73
C ARG A 660 14.54 -11.27 -15.72
N SER A 661 14.70 -11.82 -16.92
CA SER A 661 15.68 -11.28 -17.87
C SER A 661 15.26 -9.88 -18.33
N LEU A 662 16.23 -8.96 -18.44
CA LEU A 662 15.94 -7.60 -18.87
C LEU A 662 15.27 -7.58 -20.26
N LYS A 663 15.73 -8.43 -21.19
CA LYS A 663 15.15 -8.58 -22.53
C LYS A 663 13.67 -8.99 -22.46
N GLN A 664 13.33 -9.99 -21.65
CA GLN A 664 11.94 -10.43 -21.52
C GLN A 664 11.05 -9.36 -20.87
N ARG A 665 11.53 -8.74 -19.78
CA ARG A 665 10.79 -7.67 -19.10
C ARG A 665 10.56 -6.45 -20.01
N GLN A 666 11.54 -6.11 -20.84
CA GLN A 666 11.41 -5.08 -21.87
C GLN A 666 10.42 -5.49 -22.96
N ALA A 667 10.41 -6.75 -23.40
CA ALA A 667 9.43 -7.27 -24.36
C ALA A 667 8.00 -7.21 -23.80
N HIS A 668 7.79 -7.62 -22.54
CA HIS A 668 6.51 -7.50 -21.83
C HIS A 668 6.04 -6.04 -21.77
N LYS A 669 6.93 -5.12 -21.40
CA LYS A 669 6.62 -3.68 -21.40
C LYS A 669 6.30 -3.15 -22.81
N ALA A 670 7.02 -3.64 -23.82
CA ALA A 670 6.82 -3.29 -25.22
C ALA A 670 5.46 -3.74 -25.74
N PHE A 671 4.95 -4.90 -25.30
CA PHE A 671 3.61 -5.39 -25.69
C PHE A 671 2.49 -4.41 -25.30
N LEU A 672 2.59 -3.77 -24.14
CA LEU A 672 1.62 -2.74 -23.71
C LEU A 672 1.66 -1.47 -24.57
N ARG A 673 2.79 -1.23 -25.26
CA ARG A 673 3.01 -0.09 -26.16
C ARG A 673 3.33 -0.58 -27.57
N TYR A 674 2.54 -1.54 -28.06
CA TYR A 674 2.71 -2.17 -29.38
C TYR A 674 2.72 -1.18 -30.56
N TYR A 675 2.07 -0.03 -30.38
CA TYR A 675 1.95 1.03 -31.39
C TYR A 675 3.19 1.94 -31.48
N ASP A 676 4.10 1.90 -30.50
CA ASP A 676 5.30 2.74 -30.49
C ASP A 676 6.38 2.13 -31.41
N PRO A 677 6.83 2.85 -32.46
CA PRO A 677 7.86 2.34 -33.38
C PRO A 677 9.15 1.88 -32.71
N LYS A 678 9.50 2.46 -31.56
CA LYS A 678 10.70 2.09 -30.79
C LYS A 678 10.66 0.64 -30.29
N ASN A 679 9.46 0.08 -30.15
CA ASN A 679 9.23 -1.26 -29.63
C ASN A 679 9.13 -2.32 -30.73
N TRP A 680 8.96 -1.97 -32.00
CA TRP A 680 8.77 -2.95 -33.06
C TRP A 680 9.91 -3.95 -33.23
N PRO A 681 11.21 -3.57 -33.11
CA PRO A 681 12.29 -4.54 -33.22
C PRO A 681 12.19 -5.65 -32.17
N ILE A 682 12.02 -5.29 -30.88
CA ILE A 682 11.92 -6.27 -29.79
C ILE A 682 10.64 -7.11 -29.89
N LEU A 683 9.55 -6.53 -30.38
CA LEU A 683 8.28 -7.24 -30.58
C LEU A 683 8.35 -8.22 -31.75
N ARG A 684 9.00 -7.87 -32.87
CA ARG A 684 9.19 -8.80 -34.00
C ARG A 684 10.01 -10.01 -33.58
N ASP A 685 11.08 -9.80 -32.80
CA ASP A 685 11.88 -10.89 -32.27
C ASP A 685 11.06 -11.77 -31.32
N ALA A 686 10.30 -11.16 -30.40
CA ALA A 686 9.45 -11.90 -29.47
C ALA A 686 8.38 -12.74 -30.22
N LEU A 687 7.66 -12.13 -31.17
CA LEU A 687 6.64 -12.82 -31.97
C LEU A 687 7.22 -13.97 -32.80
N ARG A 688 8.40 -13.80 -33.40
CA ARG A 688 9.08 -14.87 -34.14
C ARG A 688 9.46 -16.03 -33.23
N ASN A 689 10.01 -15.74 -32.05
CA ASN A 689 10.38 -16.77 -31.07
C ASN A 689 9.16 -17.52 -30.53
N MET A 690 8.00 -16.86 -30.44
CA MET A 690 6.72 -17.47 -30.05
C MET A 690 6.04 -18.23 -31.20
N GLY A 691 6.60 -18.25 -32.42
CA GLY A 691 5.95 -18.82 -33.60
C GLY A 691 4.75 -18.00 -34.12
N ARG A 692 4.56 -16.77 -33.62
CA ARG A 692 3.45 -15.86 -33.94
C ARG A 692 3.81 -14.82 -35.00
N GLY A 693 4.56 -15.25 -36.02
CA GLY A 693 4.91 -14.41 -37.17
C GLY A 693 3.68 -13.95 -37.97
N ASP A 694 2.55 -14.64 -37.83
CA ASP A 694 1.24 -14.30 -38.39
C ASP A 694 0.72 -12.93 -37.93
N LEU A 695 1.21 -12.43 -36.79
CA LEU A 695 0.86 -11.12 -36.25
C LEU A 695 1.76 -9.98 -36.75
N ILE A 696 2.67 -10.24 -37.69
CA ILE A 696 3.54 -9.24 -38.30
C ILE A 696 3.02 -8.92 -39.71
N GLY A 697 2.58 -7.69 -39.94
CA GLY A 697 2.01 -7.28 -41.22
C GLY A 697 1.30 -5.92 -41.15
N THR A 698 0.74 -5.47 -42.27
CA THR A 698 0.14 -4.12 -42.40
C THR A 698 -1.38 -4.09 -42.19
N GLY A 699 -2.04 -5.25 -42.26
CA GLY A 699 -3.50 -5.36 -42.08
C GLY A 699 -3.96 -5.25 -40.62
N GLU A 700 -5.27 -5.06 -40.43
CA GLU A 700 -5.91 -4.85 -39.11
C GLU A 700 -5.67 -6.00 -38.12
N ARG A 701 -5.54 -7.24 -38.60
CA ARG A 701 -5.25 -8.42 -37.77
C ARG A 701 -3.84 -8.46 -37.17
N HIS A 702 -2.86 -7.73 -37.74
CA HIS A 702 -1.45 -7.84 -37.35
C HIS A 702 -1.14 -6.90 -36.19
N LEU A 703 -0.45 -7.35 -35.14
CA LEU A 703 -0.13 -6.51 -33.99
C LEU A 703 0.87 -5.39 -34.34
N ILE A 704 1.88 -5.69 -35.16
CA ILE A 704 2.95 -4.76 -35.54
C ILE A 704 3.28 -4.84 -37.04
N PRO A 705 3.83 -3.76 -37.64
CA PRO A 705 4.21 -3.76 -39.05
C PRO A 705 5.46 -4.62 -39.33
N PRO A 706 5.67 -5.04 -40.60
CA PRO A 706 6.92 -5.65 -41.03
C PRO A 706 8.08 -4.65 -40.92
N TYR A 707 9.31 -5.15 -40.97
CA TYR A 707 10.51 -4.30 -40.96
C TYR A 707 10.49 -3.34 -42.15
N THR A 708 10.63 -2.04 -41.86
CA THR A 708 10.78 -1.00 -42.88
C THR A 708 12.22 -0.45 -42.89
N PRO A 709 12.90 -0.38 -44.05
CA PRO A 709 14.22 0.26 -44.14
C PRO A 709 14.19 1.71 -43.64
N GLY A 710 15.11 2.06 -42.74
CA GLY A 710 15.18 3.39 -42.09
C GLY A 710 14.67 3.44 -40.64
N GLU A 711 14.12 2.35 -40.11
CA GLU A 711 13.74 2.26 -38.68
C GLU A 711 14.94 2.47 -37.72
N GLU A 712 16.15 2.24 -38.19
CA GLU A 712 17.40 2.43 -37.45
C GLU A 712 17.66 3.90 -37.08
N ASN A 713 17.14 4.83 -37.90
CA ASN A 713 17.26 6.27 -37.69
C ASN A 713 16.37 6.79 -36.54
N PHE A 714 15.39 6.01 -36.07
CA PHE A 714 14.59 6.38 -34.89
C PHE A 714 15.40 6.39 -33.59
N LYS A 715 16.57 5.73 -33.57
CA LYS A 715 17.55 5.81 -32.47
C LYS A 715 18.40 7.09 -32.50
N ALA A 716 18.56 7.74 -33.65
CA ALA A 716 19.54 8.81 -33.88
C ALA A 716 18.99 10.24 -33.71
N SER A 717 17.66 10.45 -33.68
CA SER A 717 17.07 11.80 -33.66
C SER A 717 17.01 12.48 -32.27
N GLN A 718 17.74 11.99 -31.26
CA GLN A 718 17.72 12.54 -29.91
C GLN A 718 19.06 13.20 -29.52
N GLY A 719 19.31 14.35 -30.13
CA GLY A 719 20.38 15.26 -29.70
C GLY A 719 20.08 16.74 -29.95
N LYS A 720 19.43 17.09 -31.06
CA LYS A 720 19.05 18.49 -31.36
C LYS A 720 17.80 18.51 -32.24
N ARG A 721 16.66 18.88 -31.64
CA ARG A 721 15.56 19.58 -32.33
C ARG A 721 14.58 20.10 -31.27
N ALA A 722 14.96 21.23 -30.67
CA ALA A 722 13.97 22.28 -30.45
C ALA A 722 13.49 22.67 -31.87
N MET A 723 12.22 22.39 -32.18
CA MET A 723 11.65 22.83 -33.44
C MET A 723 11.47 24.36 -33.39
N PRO A 724 11.74 25.08 -34.49
CA PRO A 724 11.57 26.52 -34.53
C PRO A 724 10.09 26.87 -34.34
N MET A 725 9.79 27.84 -33.48
CA MET A 725 8.47 28.46 -33.45
C MET A 725 8.22 29.14 -34.80
N LEU A 726 7.15 28.73 -35.49
CA LEU A 726 6.60 29.51 -36.59
C LEU A 726 5.99 30.78 -35.98
N ALA A 727 6.64 31.92 -36.21
CA ALA A 727 6.06 33.23 -35.92
C ALA A 727 4.96 33.56 -36.97
N PRO A 728 3.96 34.39 -36.63
CA PRO A 728 2.85 34.74 -37.51
C PRO A 728 3.32 35.61 -38.69
N GLY A 729 2.53 35.60 -39.77
CA GLY A 729 2.87 36.10 -41.10
C GLY A 729 3.55 37.47 -41.17
N ALA A 730 4.57 37.54 -42.02
CA ALA A 730 5.19 38.77 -42.45
C ALA A 730 4.52 39.25 -43.75
N ASP A 731 3.85 40.39 -43.67
CA ASP A 731 3.60 41.25 -44.82
C ASP A 731 4.82 42.15 -45.05
N LYS A 732 5.21 42.31 -46.32
CA LYS A 732 6.38 43.11 -46.72
C LYS A 732 6.06 44.62 -46.65
N ARG A 733 6.95 45.41 -46.03
CA ARG A 733 7.49 46.70 -46.52
C ARG A 733 8.49 47.28 -45.50
N GLY A 734 9.48 48.01 -46.02
CA GLY A 734 10.77 48.28 -45.38
C GLY A 734 10.87 49.54 -44.52
N GLY A 735 12.06 49.75 -43.96
CA GLY A 735 12.41 50.96 -43.21
C GLY A 735 13.56 50.73 -42.22
N ARG A 736 14.63 51.51 -42.35
CA ARG A 736 15.88 51.49 -41.57
C ARG A 736 15.70 51.96 -40.11
N GLY A 737 16.53 51.47 -39.18
CA GLY A 737 16.73 52.08 -37.85
C GLY A 737 17.56 51.23 -36.87
N ALA A 738 18.49 51.86 -36.16
CA ALA A 738 19.56 51.31 -35.30
C ALA A 738 19.08 50.85 -33.89
N PRO A 739 19.94 50.26 -33.01
CA PRO A 739 19.53 49.45 -31.87
C PRO A 739 19.39 50.23 -30.54
N VAL A 740 18.49 49.79 -29.65
CA VAL A 740 18.38 50.24 -28.25
C VAL A 740 18.15 49.06 -27.30
N VAL A 741 18.77 49.18 -26.13
CA VAL A 741 18.92 48.24 -25.00
C VAL A 741 17.68 48.18 -24.09
N GLY A 742 17.39 46.99 -23.53
CA GLY A 742 16.85 46.84 -22.16
C GLY A 742 15.55 46.04 -21.97
N GLY A 743 15.54 45.08 -21.04
CA GLY A 743 14.34 44.73 -20.25
C GLY A 743 13.95 43.25 -20.05
N ARG A 744 14.38 42.66 -18.92
CA ARG A 744 13.70 41.68 -18.03
C ARG A 744 12.86 40.53 -18.66
N GLY A 745 13.39 39.30 -18.59
CA GLY A 745 12.64 38.06 -18.82
C GLY A 745 12.02 37.48 -17.53
N LYS A 746 10.72 37.15 -17.58
CA LYS A 746 10.01 36.28 -16.63
C LYS A 746 10.24 34.80 -17.01
N PRO A 747 10.40 33.86 -16.06
CA PRO A 747 10.32 32.43 -16.36
C PRO A 747 8.86 31.93 -16.33
N ASN A 748 8.47 31.24 -17.41
CA ASN A 748 7.13 30.70 -17.61
C ASN A 748 6.95 29.35 -16.89
N ALA A 749 5.81 29.20 -16.23
CA ALA A 749 5.41 28.03 -15.46
C ALA A 749 4.99 26.85 -16.34
N LEU A 750 5.33 25.64 -15.86
CA LEU A 750 4.80 24.35 -16.29
C LEU A 750 3.28 24.31 -16.11
N THR A 751 2.57 24.73 -17.13
CA THR A 751 1.20 24.32 -17.40
C THR A 751 1.24 23.58 -18.73
N GLY A 752 0.82 22.31 -18.73
CA GLY A 752 0.67 21.53 -19.97
C GLY A 752 -0.36 22.19 -20.86
N SER A 753 0.12 22.99 -21.82
CA SER A 753 -0.70 23.57 -22.88
C SER A 753 -1.26 22.44 -23.75
N LEU A 754 -2.55 22.16 -23.57
CA LEU A 754 -3.36 21.41 -24.51
C LEU A 754 -3.72 22.34 -25.67
N THR A 755 -2.95 22.29 -26.76
CA THR A 755 -3.44 22.74 -28.06
C THR A 755 -3.83 21.54 -28.90
N ALA A 756 -5.13 21.45 -29.20
CA ALA A 756 -5.66 20.54 -30.20
C ALA A 756 -5.00 20.88 -31.55
N ARG A 757 -4.21 19.95 -32.09
CA ARG A 757 -3.79 20.03 -33.49
C ARG A 757 -5.03 19.82 -34.37
N GLN A 758 -5.17 20.68 -35.37
CA GLN A 758 -6.10 20.47 -36.49
C GLN A 758 -5.89 19.07 -37.06
N THR A 759 -6.95 18.28 -37.00
CA THR A 759 -7.04 16.96 -37.61
C THR A 759 -6.97 17.11 -39.13
N VAL A 760 -5.99 16.45 -39.75
CA VAL A 760 -6.09 16.08 -41.16
C VAL A 760 -7.27 15.12 -41.26
N GLU A 761 -8.28 15.50 -42.04
CA GLU A 761 -9.48 14.69 -42.28
C GLU A 761 -9.08 13.33 -42.86
N THR A 762 -9.29 12.27 -42.07
CA THR A 762 -9.41 10.91 -42.58
C THR A 762 -10.79 10.42 -42.15
N LYS A 763 -11.63 10.06 -43.12
CA LYS A 763 -13.02 9.63 -42.90
C LYS A 763 -13.06 8.44 -41.94
N ALA A 764 -13.52 8.65 -40.72
CA ALA A 764 -13.84 7.59 -39.77
C ALA A 764 -15.14 6.89 -40.21
N LYS A 765 -15.17 5.55 -40.13
CA LYS A 765 -16.41 4.78 -40.31
C LYS A 765 -17.34 5.00 -39.09
N PRO A 766 -18.67 5.05 -39.31
CA PRO A 766 -19.65 5.31 -38.25
C PRO A 766 -19.68 4.20 -37.19
N SER A 767 -20.02 4.60 -35.97
CA SER A 767 -20.13 3.76 -34.78
C SER A 767 -21.45 2.99 -34.78
N ILE A 768 -21.52 1.84 -34.10
CA ILE A 768 -22.76 1.06 -33.90
C ILE A 768 -23.86 1.87 -33.16
N LEU A 769 -23.48 2.98 -32.53
CA LEU A 769 -24.38 3.95 -31.90
C LEU A 769 -25.16 4.79 -32.92
N ASP A 770 -24.67 4.93 -34.16
CA ASP A 770 -25.33 5.71 -35.22
C ASP A 770 -26.55 4.97 -35.84
N THR A 771 -26.71 3.68 -35.52
CA THR A 771 -27.83 2.84 -35.98
C THR A 771 -29.06 2.84 -35.07
N ILE A 772 -29.01 3.48 -33.89
CA ILE A 772 -30.13 3.46 -32.93
C ILE A 772 -30.94 4.75 -33.02
N LYS A 773 -32.03 4.74 -33.79
CA LYS A 773 -33.00 5.86 -33.84
C LYS A 773 -33.91 5.83 -32.60
N VAL A 774 -33.69 6.75 -31.65
CA VAL A 774 -34.64 6.99 -30.55
C VAL A 774 -35.69 8.03 -30.97
N LYS A 775 -36.98 7.68 -30.85
CA LYS A 775 -38.12 8.58 -31.10
C LYS A 775 -38.12 9.73 -30.08
N LYS A 776 -38.15 10.97 -30.56
CA LYS A 776 -38.23 12.20 -29.75
C LYS A 776 -39.66 12.36 -29.21
N ALA A 777 -39.82 12.55 -27.90
CA ALA A 777 -41.11 12.86 -27.28
C ALA A 777 -41.51 14.33 -27.50
N ALA A 778 -42.81 14.59 -27.64
CA ALA A 778 -43.39 15.90 -27.91
C ALA A 778 -43.44 16.81 -26.66
N PRO A 779 -43.39 18.15 -26.81
CA PRO A 779 -43.38 19.08 -25.68
C PRO A 779 -44.79 19.38 -25.14
N ALA A 780 -44.89 19.57 -23.82
CA ALA A 780 -46.13 19.92 -23.11
C ALA A 780 -46.36 21.46 -23.08
N PRO A 781 -47.62 21.94 -23.02
CA PRO A 781 -47.93 23.36 -23.14
C PRO A 781 -47.83 24.11 -21.80
N ALA A 782 -47.45 25.38 -21.91
CA ALA A 782 -47.29 26.32 -20.80
C ALA A 782 -48.62 26.87 -20.27
N LYS A 783 -48.72 27.06 -18.95
CA LYS A 783 -49.67 28.01 -18.32
C LYS A 783 -48.95 28.80 -17.23
N GLY A 784 -48.96 30.13 -17.39
CA GLY A 784 -48.56 31.08 -16.38
C GLY A 784 -49.74 31.50 -15.49
N GLY A 785 -49.42 32.06 -14.33
CA GLY A 785 -50.36 32.75 -13.45
C GLY A 785 -50.08 32.56 -11.96
N ASN A 786 -49.25 33.44 -11.38
CA ASN A 786 -49.22 33.78 -9.94
C ASN A 786 -50.19 34.99 -9.75
N PRO A 787 -50.54 35.51 -8.54
CA PRO A 787 -50.00 35.22 -7.19
C PRO A 787 -51.05 35.17 -6.05
N GLY A 788 -50.64 34.72 -4.84
CA GLY A 788 -51.50 34.81 -3.66
C GLY A 788 -50.88 34.35 -2.34
N ARG A 789 -50.51 35.32 -1.51
CA ARG A 789 -49.95 35.30 -0.15
C ARG A 789 -50.62 34.39 0.90
N ALA A 790 -49.77 34.04 1.88
CA ALA A 790 -49.99 34.02 3.34
C ALA A 790 -50.43 32.72 4.07
N ALA A 791 -49.47 32.24 4.87
CA ALA A 791 -49.55 32.03 6.31
C ALA A 791 -50.34 30.84 6.92
N ALA A 792 -49.54 30.05 7.65
CA ALA A 792 -49.76 29.58 9.02
C ALA A 792 -50.60 28.31 9.29
N SER A 793 -49.88 27.37 9.92
CA SER A 793 -50.25 26.57 11.10
C SER A 793 -51.38 25.54 11.03
N GLY A 794 -51.05 24.32 11.49
CA GLY A 794 -52.02 23.42 12.11
C GLY A 794 -51.97 21.97 11.62
N ALA A 795 -51.13 21.15 12.26
CA ALA A 795 -51.49 19.75 12.49
C ALA A 795 -52.63 19.70 13.55
N PRO A 796 -53.28 18.55 13.91
CA PRO A 796 -52.97 17.16 13.55
C PRO A 796 -54.20 16.21 13.38
N ARG A 797 -53.93 14.88 13.21
CA ARG A 797 -54.82 13.71 13.46
C ARG A 797 -56.04 13.58 12.50
N GLY A 798 -56.44 12.44 11.95
CA GLY A 798 -56.33 11.02 12.32
C GLY A 798 -57.73 10.39 12.22
N ARG A 799 -57.83 9.16 11.67
CA ARG A 799 -59.03 8.30 11.45
C ARG A 799 -59.85 8.67 10.19
N LYS A 800 -60.31 7.74 9.35
CA LYS A 800 -60.54 6.29 9.48
C LYS A 800 -59.72 5.47 8.48
#